data_AF-A0A2G8IA78-F1
#
_entry.id   AF-A0A2G8IA78-F1
#
_cell.length_a   1.000
_cell.length_b   1.000
_cell.length_c   1.000
_cell.angle_alpha   90.00
_cell.angle_beta   90.00
_cell.angle_gamma   90.00
#
_symmetry.space_group_name_H-M   'P 1'
#
loop_
_entity.id
_entity.type
_entity.pdbx_description
1 polymer ?
#
loop_
_entity_poly.entity_id
_entity_poly.type
_entity_poly.pdbx_seq_one_letter_code
_entity_poly.pdbx_strand_id
1 'polypeptide(L)'
;MKKTKLLLLVLLFTAIPMGVSAYTDGQIVTFDKHTYKVASVAKKELYFVGTDNSNSGELVIPREVFDKIDFTFTVTGVEYHPLYKCNNITSVKLPETIKYLGSQIFGGANLSTINIPKNVVTIEENAWTSVGSVPKCVVDSENANFSSDSDGALYSKNMSTLYSIPSKVALVNGVYTVNDKVTKIIKTGFRLVSGLTKIVFPKNLQEISVGYPTITPTNTITEFAIAEGGSTPFKVIEGVLFKDKELMIYPQAKPAEDYKVPNDITSISSYAFYRPAKLKSIDLNGVTKLTLSSIYEAPQLTSITLPKNIKKYDKATGEGMVEGCFESCMKVAEYKVPTENTDFTAQDGIIFSKDMQTLYFYPPNKQGTTYNIPASVKTIGRRGFQSAQHLTSMVIPKNVEVMNEEVFRTAAAMETISFEETSKVTKIGHHAFRAIPKLKEVTLPSTLTEISEIFFECKNLETINIPNNSQLKKILKSAFTTNTKLKAFNFQGSCTLEEINENAFANLSELKTFNFPKSVVAIKTNAFSGCSSMAKVDFDSEADILSIGSGAFADCGLKSFDVPKKVQIIEREAFRNCKVLTTINVTEATTKISPEAFKYCSNLTDINVSKKNQVYSSVDGYLLSKNKETLIIFPSGKANDQFTLLPPSIKEIGEYAFYDCKELKNVTIPNKVTTIGKRAFGLCSNLNTITFLCDAMIPAANINQIQSEMSFDNGSQAPDMFRNITINVRKERLADYQAEPFYKKFKQPIGESFVEGTEEYIAVSDKDVDMLGTTRKDYTFILPTEVTHNGKKYNVSLIGDYAFQNATNGIKEVVVKKNVKYIGAKAFMTKIDNNTSTVESVFFIESTPTKSMLSTTRFELDETKENYNEFAATTKIYVKKSALNTYKAAWAKTVYDVATGQDVKSKFDFTSQLDYKIKDVKITHKYGTFAREFDTDFKDYYNTKGNTDVAAFVAGSKILEKGGDYGESTHHIKMTSVDMNGGNTASYAYVPANTGVLLKVLDKVATDADFYYTIGEEDAQTYNVTNNIMTGVTINPVEVAASATAPVYVMQGGVFRKVTSPIPSSKFPIHRAYVKLSSLPANAKVVFDFEDSNITGIESITTSDDANNNAYYNLNGQRINKPQQGVYIHKGKKIIIR
;
A
#
# COMPACT_ATOMS: atom_id res chain seq x y z
N MET A 1 5.30 -35.53 31.40
CA MET A 1 6.39 -34.53 31.28
C MET A 1 6.36 -33.96 29.87
N LYS A 2 5.80 -32.76 29.69
CA LYS A 2 6.53 -31.48 29.44
C LYS A 2 7.26 -31.43 28.08
N LYS A 3 6.84 -30.47 27.26
CA LYS A 3 7.42 -29.93 26.00
C LYS A 3 6.84 -30.43 24.67
N THR A 4 5.64 -29.94 24.31
CA THR A 4 5.26 -29.72 22.88
C THR A 4 4.05 -28.81 22.64
N LYS A 5 3.54 -28.08 23.66
CA LYS A 5 2.42 -27.12 23.50
C LYS A 5 2.82 -25.70 23.89
N LEU A 6 3.88 -25.16 23.28
CA LEU A 6 4.29 -23.76 23.47
C LEU A 6 4.81 -23.10 22.19
N LEU A 7 4.23 -23.41 21.03
CA LEU A 7 4.48 -22.66 19.79
C LEU A 7 3.23 -22.31 18.98
N LEU A 8 2.02 -22.66 19.45
CA LEU A 8 0.75 -22.37 18.77
C LEU A 8 -0.21 -21.45 19.55
N LEU A 9 0.22 -20.90 20.69
CA LEU A 9 -0.60 -19.99 21.51
C LEU A 9 -0.01 -18.58 21.67
N VAL A 10 1.14 -18.29 21.03
CA VAL A 10 1.76 -16.95 20.99
C VAL A 10 1.49 -16.24 19.66
N LEU A 11 0.80 -16.89 18.71
CA LEU A 11 0.44 -16.33 17.41
C LEU A 11 -0.98 -15.72 17.35
N LEU A 12 -1.64 -15.52 18.50
CA LEU A 12 -3.04 -15.05 18.56
C LEU A 12 -3.28 -13.74 19.32
N PHE A 13 -2.24 -12.99 19.69
CA PHE A 13 -2.40 -11.67 20.33
C PHE A 13 -1.42 -10.57 19.88
N THR A 14 -0.76 -10.71 18.73
CA THR A 14 0.02 -9.61 18.14
C THR A 14 -0.28 -9.43 16.66
N ALA A 15 -1.50 -8.98 16.38
CA ALA A 15 -1.83 -8.36 15.10
C ALA A 15 -2.91 -7.30 15.33
N ILE A 16 -2.66 -6.34 16.22
CA ILE A 16 -3.19 -5.01 15.98
C ILE A 16 -2.17 -4.41 15.01
N PRO A 17 -2.49 -4.19 13.73
CA PRO A 17 -1.64 -3.34 12.93
C PRO A 17 -1.53 -2.04 13.72
N MET A 18 -0.32 -1.64 14.12
CA MET A 18 -0.01 -0.22 14.31
C MET A 18 -0.13 0.40 12.91
N GLY A 19 -1.38 0.50 12.47
CA GLY A 19 -1.86 0.91 11.18
C GLY A 19 -2.12 2.37 11.33
N VAL A 20 -1.33 3.11 10.59
CA VAL A 20 -1.31 4.55 10.67
C VAL A 20 -2.69 5.04 10.28
N SER A 21 -3.40 5.66 11.22
CA SER A 21 -4.83 5.83 11.08
C SER A 21 -5.11 7.25 10.65
N ALA A 22 -5.66 7.37 9.46
CA ALA A 22 -6.30 8.58 9.08
C ALA A 22 -7.81 8.43 9.23
N TYR A 23 -8.35 9.34 10.01
CA TYR A 23 -9.63 9.17 10.66
C TYR A 23 -10.76 9.69 9.80
N THR A 24 -11.93 9.08 9.93
CA THR A 24 -13.19 9.59 9.38
C THR A 24 -14.21 9.74 10.50
N ASP A 25 -15.11 10.71 10.40
CA ASP A 25 -16.21 10.88 11.35
C ASP A 25 -17.01 9.57 11.48
N GLY A 26 -17.25 9.14 12.73
CA GLY A 26 -17.94 7.89 13.06
C GLY A 26 -17.07 6.63 13.05
N GLN A 27 -15.79 6.70 12.66
CA GLN A 27 -14.88 5.55 12.73
C GLN A 27 -14.67 5.10 14.17
N ILE A 28 -14.57 3.78 14.37
CA ILE A 28 -14.14 3.21 15.64
C ILE A 28 -12.64 2.93 15.63
N VAL A 29 -11.94 3.41 16.66
CA VAL A 29 -10.48 3.36 16.79
C VAL A 29 -10.10 2.91 18.18
N THR A 30 -8.96 2.23 18.33
CA THR A 30 -8.47 1.76 19.64
C THR A 30 -7.04 2.22 19.87
N PHE A 31 -6.81 2.93 20.98
CA PHE A 31 -5.51 3.42 21.41
C PHE A 31 -5.28 3.01 22.86
N ASP A 32 -4.10 2.46 23.15
CA ASP A 32 -3.70 2.08 24.51
C ASP A 32 -4.80 1.32 25.28
N LYS A 33 -5.41 0.33 24.61
CA LYS A 33 -6.51 -0.54 25.12
C LYS A 33 -7.86 0.14 25.36
N HIS A 34 -7.99 1.42 25.02
CA HIS A 34 -9.22 2.17 25.06
C HIS A 34 -9.77 2.30 23.64
N THR A 35 -11.06 2.06 23.48
CA THR A 35 -11.76 2.18 22.21
C THR A 35 -12.61 3.44 22.20
N TYR A 36 -12.58 4.14 21.08
CA TYR A 36 -13.23 5.43 20.86
C TYR A 36 -13.98 5.45 19.54
N LYS A 37 -15.00 6.30 19.45
CA LYS A 37 -15.58 6.78 18.20
C LYS A 37 -14.97 8.14 17.86
N VAL A 38 -14.50 8.30 16.62
CA VAL A 38 -14.10 9.61 16.08
C VAL A 38 -15.35 10.46 15.95
N ALA A 39 -15.52 11.40 16.89
CA ALA A 39 -16.68 12.29 16.94
C ALA A 39 -16.57 13.38 15.87
N SER A 40 -15.36 13.90 15.68
CA SER A 40 -15.06 14.81 14.57
C SER A 40 -13.56 14.79 14.26
N VAL A 41 -13.21 14.46 13.01
CA VAL A 41 -11.85 14.57 12.49
C VAL A 41 -11.44 16.04 12.41
N ALA A 42 -12.33 16.89 11.91
CA ALA A 42 -12.08 18.33 11.75
C ALA A 42 -11.77 19.03 13.08
N LYS A 43 -12.49 18.66 14.15
CA LYS A 43 -12.26 19.20 15.50
C LYS A 43 -11.28 18.39 16.35
N LYS A 44 -10.81 17.24 15.84
CA LYS A 44 -9.99 16.27 16.56
C LYS A 44 -10.65 15.82 17.87
N GLU A 45 -11.91 15.41 17.81
CA GLU A 45 -12.70 14.98 18.98
C GLU A 45 -12.96 13.46 18.97
N LEU A 46 -12.84 12.83 20.15
CA LEU A 46 -13.18 11.42 20.40
C LEU A 46 -14.27 11.30 21.45
N TYR A 47 -15.14 10.31 21.27
CA TYR A 47 -16.01 9.78 22.30
C TYR A 47 -15.52 8.42 22.76
N PHE A 48 -15.29 8.24 24.06
CA PHE A 48 -14.93 6.93 24.63
C PHE A 48 -16.11 5.95 24.48
N VAL A 49 -15.86 4.72 24.03
CA VAL A 49 -16.92 3.70 23.86
C VAL A 49 -16.68 2.40 24.61
N GLY A 50 -15.45 2.11 25.02
CA GLY A 50 -15.16 0.92 25.81
C GLY A 50 -13.67 0.63 25.94
N THR A 51 -13.34 -0.52 26.52
CA THR A 51 -11.96 -0.95 26.71
C THR A 51 -11.85 -2.47 26.56
N ASP A 52 -10.65 -2.98 26.32
CA ASP A 52 -10.45 -4.43 26.30
C ASP A 52 -10.64 -5.06 27.69
N ASN A 53 -10.87 -6.38 27.71
CA ASN A 53 -11.11 -7.11 28.97
C ASN A 53 -9.86 -7.23 29.86
N SER A 54 -8.68 -6.77 29.42
CA SER A 54 -7.47 -6.76 30.26
C SER A 54 -7.43 -5.56 31.22
N ASN A 55 -8.16 -4.49 30.93
CA ASN A 55 -8.31 -3.36 31.85
C ASN A 55 -9.31 -3.71 32.96
N SER A 56 -8.90 -3.51 34.21
CA SER A 56 -9.68 -3.85 35.40
C SER A 56 -9.49 -2.81 36.51
N GLY A 57 -10.52 -2.62 37.35
CA GLY A 57 -10.44 -1.67 38.47
C GLY A 57 -10.89 -0.26 38.07
N GLU A 58 -10.14 0.76 38.47
CA GLU A 58 -10.42 2.15 38.12
C GLU A 58 -10.06 2.44 36.66
N LEU A 59 -11.01 3.00 35.91
CA LEU A 59 -10.80 3.50 34.55
C LEU A 59 -10.55 5.02 34.58
N VAL A 60 -9.36 5.45 34.18
CA VAL A 60 -9.04 6.87 33.98
C VAL A 60 -9.13 7.18 32.49
N ILE A 61 -10.15 7.95 32.09
CA ILE A 61 -10.27 8.38 30.69
C ILE A 61 -9.28 9.53 30.45
N PRO A 62 -8.38 9.42 29.47
CA PRO A 62 -7.40 10.47 29.20
C PRO A 62 -8.08 11.70 28.62
N ARG A 63 -7.52 12.88 28.90
CA ARG A 63 -7.95 14.14 28.30
C ARG A 63 -7.71 14.16 26.79
N GLU A 64 -6.54 13.71 26.38
CA GLU A 64 -6.07 13.69 24.99
C GLU A 64 -5.49 12.31 24.66
N VAL A 65 -5.61 11.92 23.39
CA VAL A 65 -5.11 10.64 22.88
C VAL A 65 -4.27 10.92 21.64
N PHE A 66 -2.99 10.55 21.69
CA PHE A 66 -2.08 10.59 20.55
C PHE A 66 -2.09 9.23 19.86
N ASP A 67 -2.27 9.21 18.55
CA ASP A 67 -2.35 7.97 17.78
C ASP A 67 -1.01 7.27 17.53
N LYS A 68 0.06 7.82 18.11
CA LYS A 68 1.46 7.37 17.98
C LYS A 68 2.05 7.65 16.60
N ILE A 69 1.40 8.48 15.79
CA ILE A 69 1.85 8.80 14.44
C ILE A 69 1.88 10.32 14.26
N ASP A 70 0.74 10.96 14.04
CA ASP A 70 0.66 12.37 13.67
C ASP A 70 -0.66 13.04 14.08
N PHE A 71 -1.53 12.36 14.85
CA PHE A 71 -2.83 12.88 15.23
C PHE A 71 -3.07 12.82 16.75
N THR A 72 -3.33 13.98 17.36
CA THR A 72 -3.77 14.10 18.76
C THR A 72 -5.24 14.51 18.80
N PHE A 73 -6.05 13.69 19.47
CA PHE A 73 -7.45 13.94 19.73
C PHE A 73 -7.70 14.45 21.15
N THR A 74 -8.76 15.22 21.33
CA THR A 74 -9.35 15.52 22.64
C THR A 74 -10.54 14.59 22.89
N VAL A 75 -10.61 13.96 24.07
CA VAL A 75 -11.77 13.14 24.45
C VAL A 75 -12.82 14.05 25.08
N THR A 76 -13.97 14.19 24.41
CA THR A 76 -15.01 15.17 24.77
C THR A 76 -16.34 14.54 25.18
N GLY A 77 -16.49 13.23 25.03
CA GLY A 77 -17.71 12.53 25.40
C GLY A 77 -17.53 11.03 25.63
N VAL A 78 -18.62 10.40 26.04
CA VAL A 78 -18.72 8.94 26.23
C VAL A 78 -19.99 8.45 25.54
N GLU A 79 -19.88 7.40 24.73
CA GLU A 79 -21.02 6.81 24.01
C GLU A 79 -21.06 5.28 24.14
N TYR A 80 -22.21 4.71 23.80
CA TYR A 80 -22.39 3.27 23.72
C TYR A 80 -21.97 2.71 22.36
N HIS A 81 -21.32 1.54 22.37
CA HIS A 81 -21.17 0.70 21.20
C HIS A 81 -21.49 -0.77 21.54
N PRO A 82 -22.19 -1.54 20.68
CA PRO A 82 -22.60 -2.90 21.00
C PRO A 82 -21.41 -3.88 21.15
N LEU A 83 -20.33 -3.66 20.41
CA LEU A 83 -19.15 -4.54 20.40
C LEU A 83 -18.13 -4.25 21.52
N TYR A 84 -18.15 -3.06 22.12
CA TYR A 84 -17.14 -2.64 23.10
C TYR A 84 -17.79 -2.44 24.47
N LYS A 85 -17.15 -2.99 25.51
CA LYS A 85 -17.70 -3.07 26.87
C LYS A 85 -16.66 -2.62 27.89
N CYS A 86 -17.05 -2.57 29.16
CA CYS A 86 -16.22 -2.20 30.31
C CYS A 86 -16.36 -3.23 31.44
N ASN A 87 -16.39 -4.54 31.11
CA ASN A 87 -16.84 -5.61 32.00
C ASN A 87 -16.11 -5.68 33.36
N ASN A 88 -14.82 -5.34 33.39
CA ASN A 88 -13.96 -5.50 34.58
C ASN A 88 -13.73 -4.17 35.33
N ILE A 89 -14.45 -3.10 34.96
CA ILE A 89 -14.28 -1.76 35.52
C ILE A 89 -15.17 -1.57 36.76
N THR A 90 -14.59 -0.99 37.82
CA THR A 90 -15.23 -0.79 39.14
C THR A 90 -15.40 0.67 39.54
N SER A 91 -14.69 1.60 38.91
CA SER A 91 -14.85 3.05 39.09
C SER A 91 -14.36 3.79 37.84
N VAL A 92 -14.81 5.02 37.64
CA VAL A 92 -14.43 5.83 36.47
C VAL A 92 -13.99 7.22 36.92
N LYS A 93 -12.88 7.71 36.35
CA LYS A 93 -12.41 9.09 36.47
C LYS A 93 -12.53 9.81 35.12
N LEU A 94 -13.46 10.75 35.02
CA LEU A 94 -13.67 11.61 33.85
C LEU A 94 -12.78 12.86 33.89
N PRO A 95 -12.13 13.25 32.77
CA PRO A 95 -11.38 14.50 32.67
C PRO A 95 -12.31 15.69 32.43
N GLU A 96 -11.84 16.90 32.70
CA GLU A 96 -12.61 18.14 32.49
C GLU A 96 -13.00 18.41 31.03
N THR A 97 -12.40 17.72 30.05
CA THR A 97 -12.79 17.86 28.63
C THR A 97 -14.12 17.22 28.29
N ILE A 98 -14.64 16.33 29.14
CA ILE A 98 -15.93 15.68 28.92
C ILE A 98 -17.08 16.68 29.06
N LYS A 99 -17.90 16.76 28.01
CA LYS A 99 -19.10 17.59 27.94
C LYS A 99 -20.39 16.78 27.88
N TYR A 100 -20.30 15.55 27.38
CA TYR A 100 -21.45 14.71 27.01
C TYR A 100 -21.28 13.25 27.50
N LEU A 101 -22.28 12.75 28.22
CA LEU A 101 -22.43 11.34 28.59
C LEU A 101 -23.68 10.77 27.92
N GLY A 102 -23.47 9.91 26.93
CA GLY A 102 -24.55 9.28 26.17
C GLY A 102 -25.28 8.16 26.92
N SER A 103 -26.29 7.59 26.28
CA SER A 103 -27.04 6.45 26.77
C SER A 103 -26.19 5.17 26.80
N GLN A 104 -26.50 4.24 27.73
CA GLN A 104 -25.92 2.88 27.78
C GLN A 104 -24.39 2.81 27.94
N ILE A 105 -23.76 3.87 28.43
CA ILE A 105 -22.31 3.95 28.60
C ILE A 105 -21.78 2.97 29.65
N PHE A 106 -20.48 2.67 29.58
CA PHE A 106 -19.79 1.75 30.49
C PHE A 106 -20.42 0.35 30.58
N GLY A 107 -21.01 -0.12 29.47
CA GLY A 107 -21.73 -1.38 29.45
C GLY A 107 -20.94 -2.56 30.03
N GLY A 108 -21.54 -3.30 30.96
CA GLY A 108 -20.94 -4.42 31.68
C GLY A 108 -20.17 -4.05 32.96
N ALA A 109 -19.86 -2.77 33.20
CA ALA A 109 -19.10 -2.35 34.37
C ALA A 109 -19.89 -2.49 35.68
N ASN A 110 -19.22 -2.86 36.77
CA ASN A 110 -19.81 -2.90 38.11
C ASN A 110 -19.32 -1.68 38.92
N LEU A 111 -19.85 -0.51 38.59
CA LEU A 111 -19.33 0.75 39.10
C LEU A 111 -19.73 1.00 40.56
N SER A 112 -18.75 1.44 41.33
CA SER A 112 -18.88 1.89 42.71
C SER A 112 -18.95 3.41 42.81
N THR A 113 -18.15 4.14 42.02
CA THR A 113 -18.09 5.60 42.01
C THR A 113 -17.73 6.16 40.62
N ILE A 114 -18.18 7.38 40.35
CA ILE A 114 -17.80 8.19 39.19
C ILE A 114 -17.79 9.67 39.55
N ASN A 115 -16.78 10.43 39.09
CA ASN A 115 -16.82 11.89 39.17
C ASN A 115 -17.55 12.49 37.96
N ILE A 116 -18.34 13.55 38.19
CA ILE A 116 -18.98 14.34 37.13
C ILE A 116 -18.33 15.74 37.12
N PRO A 117 -17.39 16.02 36.19
CA PRO A 117 -16.66 17.30 36.11
C PRO A 117 -17.56 18.51 35.85
N LYS A 118 -17.05 19.71 36.14
CA LYS A 118 -17.78 20.98 35.95
C LYS A 118 -18.29 21.25 34.53
N ASN A 119 -17.60 20.73 33.51
CA ASN A 119 -17.91 20.95 32.10
C ASN A 119 -18.95 19.97 31.51
N VAL A 120 -19.42 18.98 32.29
CA VAL A 120 -20.48 18.08 31.83
C VAL A 120 -21.79 18.85 31.76
N VAL A 121 -22.30 18.99 30.53
CA VAL A 121 -23.55 19.71 30.24
C VAL A 121 -24.71 18.75 30.03
N THR A 122 -24.44 17.55 29.51
CA THR A 122 -25.48 16.59 29.15
C THR A 122 -25.16 15.20 29.69
N ILE A 123 -26.13 14.62 30.39
CA ILE A 123 -26.19 13.21 30.75
C ILE A 123 -27.52 12.70 30.22
N GLU A 124 -27.49 11.78 29.25
CA GLU A 124 -28.72 11.23 28.70
C GLU A 124 -29.46 10.35 29.72
N GLU A 125 -30.79 10.31 29.64
CA GLU A 125 -31.65 9.64 30.64
C GLU A 125 -31.28 8.16 30.86
N ASN A 126 -30.71 7.51 29.85
CA ASN A 126 -30.41 6.08 29.86
C ASN A 126 -28.93 5.75 30.07
N ALA A 127 -28.11 6.71 30.53
CA ALA A 127 -26.66 6.55 30.70
C ALA A 127 -26.29 5.25 31.43
N TRP A 128 -26.97 4.94 32.54
CA TRP A 128 -26.64 3.78 33.39
C TRP A 128 -27.34 2.48 33.01
N THR A 129 -28.05 2.42 31.88
CA THR A 129 -28.85 1.23 31.52
C THR A 129 -28.02 -0.04 31.38
N SER A 130 -26.76 0.08 30.94
CA SER A 130 -25.92 -1.08 30.61
C SER A 130 -24.89 -1.43 31.69
N VAL A 131 -24.80 -0.68 32.79
CA VAL A 131 -23.92 -1.05 33.91
C VAL A 131 -24.53 -2.18 34.75
N GLY A 132 -23.68 -3.01 35.34
CA GLY A 132 -24.03 -4.06 36.32
C GLY A 132 -24.24 -3.52 37.74
N SER A 133 -23.74 -2.33 38.03
CA SER A 133 -23.99 -1.58 39.28
C SER A 133 -23.94 -0.09 38.99
N VAL A 134 -24.98 0.65 39.39
CA VAL A 134 -25.05 2.11 39.28
C VAL A 134 -24.14 2.73 40.34
N PRO A 135 -23.22 3.63 39.95
CA PRO A 135 -22.24 4.21 40.86
C PRO A 135 -22.85 5.23 41.82
N LYS A 136 -22.08 5.56 42.87
CA LYS A 136 -22.18 6.84 43.55
C LYS A 136 -21.63 7.94 42.65
N CYS A 137 -22.43 8.95 42.35
CA CYS A 137 -22.00 10.11 41.58
C CYS A 137 -21.39 11.16 42.51
N VAL A 138 -20.18 11.61 42.20
CA VAL A 138 -19.51 12.74 42.87
C VAL A 138 -19.50 13.91 41.89
N VAL A 139 -20.47 14.81 42.01
CA VAL A 139 -20.58 15.96 41.12
C VAL A 139 -19.72 17.11 41.62
N ASP A 140 -18.94 17.70 40.72
CA ASP A 140 -18.14 18.89 41.00
C ASP A 140 -19.04 20.04 41.49
N SER A 141 -18.63 20.76 42.54
CA SER A 141 -19.39 21.86 43.11
C SER A 141 -19.67 22.99 42.11
N GLU A 142 -18.76 23.20 41.15
CA GLU A 142 -18.86 24.19 40.08
C GLU A 142 -19.71 23.72 38.89
N ASN A 143 -20.16 22.46 38.84
CA ASN A 143 -21.02 22.00 37.75
C ASN A 143 -22.35 22.79 37.75
N ALA A 144 -22.67 23.40 36.60
CA ALA A 144 -23.85 24.26 36.46
C ALA A 144 -25.18 23.50 36.28
N ASN A 145 -25.13 22.23 35.89
CA ASN A 145 -26.30 21.48 35.42
C ASN A 145 -26.74 20.36 36.38
N PHE A 146 -25.79 19.77 37.11
CA PHE A 146 -26.01 18.61 37.97
C PHE A 146 -25.57 18.85 39.41
N SER A 147 -26.08 18.04 40.32
CA SER A 147 -25.62 17.95 41.72
C SER A 147 -25.78 16.53 42.23
N SER A 148 -25.11 16.20 43.33
CA SER A 148 -25.27 14.93 44.04
C SER A 148 -25.44 15.15 45.55
N ASP A 149 -26.18 14.27 46.21
CA ASP A 149 -26.29 14.27 47.68
C ASP A 149 -25.19 13.43 48.33
N SER A 150 -25.21 13.31 49.67
CA SER A 150 -24.21 12.58 50.44
C SER A 150 -24.19 11.06 50.18
N ASP A 151 -25.30 10.51 49.68
CA ASP A 151 -25.38 9.10 49.31
C ASP A 151 -24.87 8.84 47.90
N GLY A 152 -24.71 9.90 47.10
CA GLY A 152 -24.23 9.86 45.72
C GLY A 152 -25.37 9.72 44.69
N ALA A 153 -26.62 10.02 45.07
CA ALA A 153 -27.71 10.11 44.11
C ALA A 153 -27.51 11.36 43.24
N LEU A 154 -27.77 11.21 41.94
CA LEU A 154 -27.54 12.23 40.92
C LEU A 154 -28.84 12.99 40.62
N TYR A 155 -28.76 14.32 40.63
CA TYR A 155 -29.89 15.20 40.35
C TYR A 155 -29.54 16.29 39.34
N SER A 156 -30.57 16.99 38.84
CA SER A 156 -30.39 18.34 38.30
C SER A 156 -29.85 19.28 39.38
N LYS A 157 -29.20 20.39 38.98
CA LYS A 157 -28.55 21.32 39.92
C LYS A 157 -29.46 21.77 41.07
N ASN A 158 -30.73 22.04 40.79
CA ASN A 158 -31.75 22.46 41.75
C ASN A 158 -32.45 21.30 42.52
N MET A 159 -32.04 20.05 42.29
CA MET A 159 -32.62 18.82 42.84
C MET A 159 -34.07 18.49 42.41
N SER A 160 -34.63 19.18 41.41
CA SER A 160 -36.00 18.93 40.97
C SER A 160 -36.16 17.67 40.11
N THR A 161 -35.09 17.21 39.47
CA THR A 161 -35.07 15.99 38.65
C THR A 161 -34.10 14.97 39.22
N LEU A 162 -34.58 13.77 39.53
CA LEU A 162 -33.74 12.63 39.95
C LEU A 162 -33.29 11.82 38.73
N TYR A 163 -31.98 11.72 38.53
CA TYR A 163 -31.35 10.96 37.43
C TYR A 163 -31.09 9.50 37.80
N SER A 164 -30.49 9.26 38.96
CA SER A 164 -30.17 7.91 39.41
C SER A 164 -29.80 7.89 40.89
N ILE A 165 -30.12 6.79 41.58
CA ILE A 165 -29.56 6.47 42.89
C ILE A 165 -28.54 5.33 42.77
N PRO A 166 -27.55 5.25 43.66
CA PRO A 166 -26.55 4.18 43.63
C PRO A 166 -27.19 2.81 43.89
N SER A 167 -26.68 1.76 43.24
CA SER A 167 -27.17 0.39 43.48
C SER A 167 -26.93 -0.09 44.92
N LYS A 168 -25.97 0.52 45.63
CA LYS A 168 -25.64 0.28 47.04
C LYS A 168 -25.92 1.54 47.87
N VAL A 169 -27.20 1.91 47.98
CA VAL A 169 -27.68 3.01 48.82
C VAL A 169 -28.20 2.47 50.17
N ALA A 170 -28.20 3.29 51.21
CA ALA A 170 -28.82 2.93 52.49
C ALA A 170 -30.35 2.86 52.35
N LEU A 171 -30.97 1.83 52.94
CA LEU A 171 -32.42 1.60 52.91
C LEU A 171 -32.94 1.40 54.34
N VAL A 172 -34.15 1.87 54.61
CA VAL A 172 -34.84 1.63 55.90
C VAL A 172 -35.84 0.49 55.70
N ASN A 173 -35.52 -0.71 56.19
CA ASN A 173 -36.36 -1.91 56.01
C ASN A 173 -36.76 -2.19 54.55
N GLY A 174 -35.83 -1.97 53.60
CA GLY A 174 -36.08 -2.13 52.17
C GLY A 174 -36.85 -0.98 51.52
N VAL A 175 -37.13 0.10 52.26
CA VAL A 175 -37.83 1.30 51.77
C VAL A 175 -36.81 2.37 51.38
N TYR A 176 -37.03 2.98 50.21
CA TYR A 176 -36.37 4.24 49.80
C TYR A 176 -37.40 5.36 49.68
N THR A 177 -37.19 6.45 50.40
CA THR A 177 -38.00 7.66 50.32
C THR A 177 -37.29 8.69 49.44
N VAL A 178 -37.95 9.10 48.37
CA VAL A 178 -37.40 10.07 47.42
C VAL A 178 -37.39 11.46 48.05
N ASN A 179 -36.35 12.26 47.77
CA ASN A 179 -36.23 13.63 48.25
C ASN A 179 -37.47 14.49 47.87
N ASP A 180 -38.02 15.23 48.83
CA ASP A 180 -39.25 16.01 48.66
C ASP A 180 -39.16 17.14 47.61
N LYS A 181 -37.95 17.56 47.21
CA LYS A 181 -37.76 18.54 46.14
C LYS A 181 -37.98 17.97 44.74
N VAL A 182 -37.94 16.65 44.59
CA VAL A 182 -38.04 15.97 43.30
C VAL A 182 -39.47 16.08 42.78
N THR A 183 -39.62 16.66 41.58
CA THR A 183 -40.89 16.74 40.85
C THR A 183 -40.86 15.92 39.57
N LYS A 184 -39.68 15.48 39.12
CA LYS A 184 -39.48 14.61 37.96
C LYS A 184 -38.49 13.48 38.26
N ILE A 185 -38.82 12.25 37.86
CA ILE A 185 -37.90 11.10 37.93
C ILE A 185 -37.69 10.55 36.53
N ILE A 186 -36.44 10.46 36.08
CA ILE A 186 -36.13 9.93 34.74
C ILE A 186 -35.81 8.43 34.79
N LYS A 187 -35.66 7.83 33.60
CA LYS A 187 -35.36 6.41 33.41
C LYS A 187 -34.10 6.02 34.18
N THR A 188 -34.01 4.76 34.59
CA THR A 188 -32.91 4.23 35.41
C THR A 188 -32.78 4.81 36.83
N GLY A 189 -33.70 5.68 37.28
CA GLY A 189 -33.71 6.30 38.60
C GLY A 189 -33.42 5.34 39.76
N PHE A 190 -34.04 4.15 39.75
CA PHE A 190 -33.89 3.11 40.77
C PHE A 190 -33.37 1.80 40.17
N ARG A 191 -32.28 1.86 39.40
CA ARG A 191 -31.73 0.69 38.72
C ARG A 191 -30.86 -0.19 39.63
N LEU A 192 -31.15 -1.49 39.64
CA LEU A 192 -30.38 -2.53 40.34
C LEU A 192 -30.09 -2.20 41.82
N VAL A 193 -31.08 -1.65 42.53
CA VAL A 193 -30.90 -1.23 43.93
C VAL A 193 -31.05 -2.46 44.84
N SER A 194 -29.96 -2.85 45.50
CA SER A 194 -29.92 -4.06 46.32
C SER A 194 -30.85 -3.92 47.54
N GLY A 195 -31.79 -4.86 47.70
CA GLY A 195 -32.69 -4.92 48.85
C GLY A 195 -33.90 -3.97 48.81
N LEU A 196 -34.10 -3.23 47.71
CA LEU A 196 -35.22 -2.30 47.57
C LEU A 196 -36.54 -3.04 47.33
N THR A 197 -37.47 -2.96 48.28
CA THR A 197 -38.80 -3.58 48.20
C THR A 197 -39.93 -2.55 48.01
N LYS A 198 -39.73 -1.30 48.46
CA LYS A 198 -40.73 -0.24 48.38
C LYS A 198 -40.12 1.11 48.06
N ILE A 199 -40.78 1.88 47.20
CA ILE A 199 -40.42 3.27 46.91
C ILE A 199 -41.56 4.17 47.40
N VAL A 200 -41.20 5.19 48.18
CA VAL A 200 -42.11 6.27 48.58
C VAL A 200 -41.80 7.49 47.71
N PHE A 201 -42.68 7.76 46.76
CA PHE A 201 -42.60 8.92 45.86
C PHE A 201 -42.92 10.23 46.61
N PRO A 202 -42.34 11.36 46.19
CA PRO A 202 -42.53 12.63 46.89
C PRO A 202 -43.94 13.17 46.65
N LYS A 203 -44.48 13.88 47.65
CA LYS A 203 -45.87 14.39 47.66
C LYS A 203 -46.21 15.36 46.54
N ASN A 204 -45.21 15.93 45.88
CA ASN A 204 -45.34 16.89 44.77
C ASN A 204 -44.79 16.37 43.43
N LEU A 205 -44.65 15.04 43.27
CA LEU A 205 -44.21 14.44 42.00
C LEU A 205 -45.17 14.83 40.87
N GLN A 206 -44.66 15.32 39.74
CA GLN A 206 -45.47 15.76 38.59
C GLN A 206 -45.25 14.89 37.35
N GLU A 207 -44.04 14.36 37.19
CA GLU A 207 -43.64 13.62 36.00
C GLU A 207 -42.75 12.43 36.33
N ILE A 208 -42.92 11.35 35.58
CA ILE A 208 -41.94 10.26 35.50
C ILE A 208 -41.68 9.97 34.02
N SER A 209 -40.43 9.66 33.66
CA SER A 209 -40.12 9.26 32.29
C SER A 209 -40.68 7.85 32.01
N VAL A 210 -41.24 7.68 30.81
CA VAL A 210 -41.85 6.42 30.34
C VAL A 210 -40.99 5.83 29.21
N GLY A 211 -40.85 4.50 29.16
CA GLY A 211 -40.10 3.81 28.10
C GLY A 211 -39.02 2.86 28.62
N TYR A 212 -38.05 2.50 27.75
CA TYR A 212 -36.97 1.57 28.09
C TYR A 212 -35.74 2.27 28.68
N PRO A 213 -35.18 1.75 29.79
CA PRO A 213 -35.89 0.95 30.80
C PRO A 213 -36.86 1.85 31.58
N THR A 214 -37.74 1.25 32.38
CA THR A 214 -38.59 2.01 33.32
C THR A 214 -37.74 2.80 34.33
N ILE A 215 -38.37 3.67 35.13
CA ILE A 215 -37.68 4.36 36.24
C ILE A 215 -37.25 3.40 37.35
N THR A 216 -37.87 2.23 37.46
CA THR A 216 -37.60 1.22 38.50
C THR A 216 -37.11 -0.13 37.96
N PRO A 217 -35.98 -0.22 37.22
CA PRO A 217 -35.48 -1.49 36.71
C PRO A 217 -34.73 -2.24 37.82
N THR A 218 -35.47 -2.60 38.87
CA THR A 218 -35.07 -3.37 40.06
C THR A 218 -36.13 -4.43 40.32
N ASN A 219 -35.72 -5.69 40.42
CA ASN A 219 -36.65 -6.84 40.35
C ASN A 219 -37.26 -7.22 41.71
N THR A 220 -36.99 -6.48 42.79
CA THR A 220 -37.39 -6.81 44.17
C THR A 220 -38.55 -5.97 44.70
N ILE A 221 -39.07 -5.02 43.92
CA ILE A 221 -40.10 -4.07 44.37
C ILE A 221 -41.46 -4.76 44.45
N THR A 222 -42.08 -4.77 45.63
CA THR A 222 -43.39 -5.40 45.88
C THR A 222 -44.55 -4.41 45.84
N GLU A 223 -44.30 -3.13 46.14
CA GLU A 223 -45.32 -2.08 46.17
C GLU A 223 -44.71 -0.67 46.03
N PHE A 224 -45.53 0.29 45.62
CA PHE A 224 -45.23 1.73 45.62
C PHE A 224 -46.07 2.48 46.67
N ALA A 225 -45.63 3.65 47.08
CA ALA A 225 -46.41 4.59 47.90
C ALA A 225 -46.10 6.04 47.49
N ILE A 226 -46.94 6.99 47.92
CA ILE A 226 -46.76 8.43 47.71
C ILE A 226 -46.82 9.09 49.09
N ALA A 227 -45.90 10.00 49.40
CA ALA A 227 -45.90 10.75 50.65
C ALA A 227 -47.14 11.65 50.78
N GLU A 228 -47.65 11.80 52.01
CA GLU A 228 -48.88 12.53 52.29
C GLU A 228 -48.71 14.07 52.24
N GLY A 229 -49.81 14.80 52.05
CA GLY A 229 -49.87 16.26 52.25
C GLY A 229 -49.33 17.12 51.10
N GLY A 230 -49.41 16.67 49.85
CA GLY A 230 -49.02 17.42 48.64
C GLY A 230 -50.01 17.27 47.48
N SER A 231 -49.65 17.80 46.31
CA SER A 231 -50.47 17.73 45.08
C SER A 231 -49.73 17.01 43.97
N THR A 232 -50.27 15.88 43.52
CA THR A 232 -49.67 15.03 42.49
C THR A 232 -50.76 14.39 41.63
N PRO A 233 -50.55 14.26 40.30
CA PRO A 233 -51.48 13.55 39.41
C PRO A 233 -51.37 12.02 39.54
N PHE A 234 -50.43 11.52 40.34
CA PHE A 234 -50.22 10.09 40.53
C PHE A 234 -51.08 9.55 41.68
N LYS A 235 -51.53 8.30 41.53
CA LYS A 235 -52.23 7.55 42.58
C LYS A 235 -51.67 6.14 42.68
N VAL A 236 -51.72 5.56 43.88
CA VAL A 236 -51.37 4.15 44.09
C VAL A 236 -52.63 3.38 44.45
N ILE A 237 -52.90 2.30 43.71
CA ILE A 237 -54.00 1.37 43.99
C ILE A 237 -53.37 -0.01 44.16
N GLU A 238 -53.56 -0.62 45.34
CA GLU A 238 -53.00 -1.93 45.68
C GLU A 238 -51.48 -2.07 45.42
N GLY A 239 -50.73 -1.00 45.69
CA GLY A 239 -49.28 -0.93 45.49
C GLY A 239 -48.83 -0.73 44.04
N VAL A 240 -49.74 -0.59 43.07
CA VAL A 240 -49.45 -0.29 41.65
C VAL A 240 -49.57 1.21 41.41
N LEU A 241 -48.65 1.80 40.63
CA LEU A 241 -48.63 3.24 40.35
C LEU A 241 -49.44 3.58 39.09
N PHE A 242 -50.29 4.59 39.20
CA PHE A 242 -51.14 5.12 38.13
C PHE A 242 -51.00 6.63 38.01
N LYS A 243 -51.32 7.19 36.85
CA LYS A 243 -51.53 8.61 36.61
C LYS A 243 -52.89 8.77 35.93
N ASP A 244 -53.84 9.42 36.58
CA ASP A 244 -55.24 9.50 36.11
C ASP A 244 -55.83 8.11 35.78
N LYS A 245 -56.06 7.82 34.49
CA LYS A 245 -56.59 6.54 33.95
C LYS A 245 -55.52 5.67 33.27
N GLU A 246 -54.25 5.96 33.51
CA GLU A 246 -53.12 5.25 32.93
C GLU A 246 -52.35 4.45 33.99
N LEU A 247 -52.11 3.16 33.71
CA LEU A 247 -51.21 2.32 34.51
C LEU A 247 -49.77 2.68 34.15
N MET A 248 -49.05 3.20 35.14
CA MET A 248 -47.70 3.71 34.96
C MET A 248 -46.64 2.65 35.28
N ILE A 249 -46.73 2.00 36.44
CA ILE A 249 -45.74 1.00 36.87
C ILE A 249 -46.39 -0.09 37.72
N TYR A 250 -46.19 -1.33 37.29
CA TYR A 250 -46.50 -2.53 38.06
C TYR A 250 -45.27 -3.01 38.84
N PRO A 251 -45.36 -3.29 40.16
CA PRO A 251 -44.22 -3.75 40.95
C PRO A 251 -43.72 -5.12 40.51
N GLN A 252 -42.42 -5.24 40.28
CA GLN A 252 -41.78 -6.42 39.68
C GLN A 252 -41.92 -7.69 40.52
N ALA A 253 -41.86 -7.56 41.83
CA ALA A 253 -41.98 -8.66 42.79
C ALA A 253 -43.37 -8.75 43.43
N LYS A 254 -44.40 -8.06 42.89
CA LYS A 254 -45.77 -8.19 43.40
C LYS A 254 -46.15 -9.68 43.42
N PRO A 255 -46.69 -10.21 44.54
CA PRO A 255 -46.90 -11.65 44.72
C PRO A 255 -48.09 -12.20 43.89
N ALA A 256 -48.93 -11.34 43.33
CA ALA A 256 -50.10 -11.74 42.56
C ALA A 256 -49.68 -12.51 41.30
N GLU A 257 -50.22 -13.73 41.13
CA GLU A 257 -49.98 -14.56 39.95
C GLU A 257 -50.95 -14.22 38.80
N ASP A 258 -52.11 -13.67 39.11
CA ASP A 258 -53.10 -13.22 38.14
C ASP A 258 -53.40 -11.74 38.36
N TYR A 259 -53.57 -10.99 37.28
CA TYR A 259 -53.90 -9.57 37.37
C TYR A 259 -55.00 -9.19 36.39
N LYS A 260 -56.05 -8.54 36.91
CA LYS A 260 -57.08 -7.90 36.10
C LYS A 260 -56.90 -6.39 36.21
N VAL A 261 -56.72 -5.70 35.08
CA VAL A 261 -56.60 -4.24 35.06
C VAL A 261 -57.90 -3.61 35.60
N PRO A 262 -57.84 -2.64 36.54
CA PRO A 262 -59.05 -2.03 37.13
C PRO A 262 -59.97 -1.40 36.07
N ASN A 263 -61.28 -1.37 36.35
CA ASN A 263 -62.32 -0.99 35.37
C ASN A 263 -62.20 0.46 34.84
N ASP A 264 -61.67 1.39 35.64
CA ASP A 264 -61.51 2.82 35.29
C ASP A 264 -60.23 3.12 34.49
N ILE A 265 -59.33 2.14 34.35
CA ILE A 265 -58.04 2.28 33.69
C ILE A 265 -58.17 1.94 32.21
N THR A 266 -57.87 2.92 31.37
CA THR A 266 -58.05 2.84 29.90
C THR A 266 -56.73 2.83 29.13
N SER A 267 -55.60 3.16 29.76
CA SER A 267 -54.28 3.18 29.12
C SER A 267 -53.24 2.39 29.91
N ILE A 268 -52.30 1.76 29.21
CA ILE A 268 -51.07 1.18 29.79
C ILE A 268 -49.86 1.80 29.10
N SER A 269 -49.04 2.47 29.91
CA SER A 269 -47.81 3.14 29.45
C SER A 269 -46.72 2.14 29.04
N SER A 270 -45.68 2.63 28.36
CA SER A 270 -44.60 1.80 27.81
C SER A 270 -43.72 1.29 28.95
N TYR A 271 -43.46 -0.02 29.00
CA TYR A 271 -42.74 -0.70 30.08
C TYR A 271 -43.40 -0.59 31.46
N ALA A 272 -44.73 -0.40 31.51
CA ALA A 272 -45.45 -0.39 32.77
C ALA A 272 -45.33 -1.72 33.53
N PHE A 273 -45.43 -2.84 32.82
CA PHE A 273 -45.10 -4.17 33.35
C PHE A 273 -43.68 -4.54 32.94
N TYR A 274 -42.70 -4.08 33.70
CA TYR A 274 -41.29 -4.38 33.46
C TYR A 274 -40.85 -5.61 34.25
N ARG A 275 -40.67 -6.78 33.63
CA ARG A 275 -40.23 -8.02 34.30
C ARG A 275 -41.04 -8.42 35.55
N PRO A 276 -42.39 -8.51 35.48
CA PRO A 276 -43.19 -8.97 36.62
C PRO A 276 -42.90 -10.46 36.93
N ALA A 277 -42.15 -10.73 38.00
CA ALA A 277 -41.53 -12.03 38.27
C ALA A 277 -42.52 -13.15 38.61
N LYS A 278 -43.73 -12.81 39.07
CA LYS A 278 -44.74 -13.77 39.53
C LYS A 278 -45.98 -13.86 38.64
N LEU A 279 -46.19 -12.90 37.74
CA LEU A 279 -47.38 -12.81 36.91
C LEU A 279 -47.44 -13.96 35.89
N LYS A 280 -48.49 -14.79 35.98
CA LYS A 280 -48.81 -15.94 35.12
C LYS A 280 -49.92 -15.64 34.11
N SER A 281 -50.93 -14.87 34.49
CA SER A 281 -51.99 -14.45 33.56
C SER A 281 -52.41 -12.99 33.76
N ILE A 282 -52.90 -12.36 32.68
CA ILE A 282 -53.42 -10.98 32.73
C ILE A 282 -54.69 -10.81 31.88
N ASP A 283 -55.70 -10.18 32.48
CA ASP A 283 -56.90 -9.67 31.81
C ASP A 283 -56.80 -8.15 31.69
N LEU A 284 -56.66 -7.66 30.44
CA LEU A 284 -56.52 -6.24 30.14
C LEU A 284 -57.85 -5.46 30.25
N ASN A 285 -58.97 -6.16 30.47
CA ASN A 285 -60.26 -5.60 30.88
C ASN A 285 -60.77 -4.42 30.01
N GLY A 286 -60.70 -3.19 30.54
CA GLY A 286 -61.25 -1.96 29.93
C GLY A 286 -60.26 -1.14 29.11
N VAL A 287 -59.03 -1.62 28.92
CA VAL A 287 -57.97 -0.85 28.24
C VAL A 287 -58.33 -0.56 26.77
N THR A 288 -58.17 0.69 26.35
CA THR A 288 -58.36 1.15 24.97
C THR A 288 -57.06 1.62 24.32
N LYS A 289 -55.98 1.76 25.11
CA LYS A 289 -54.66 2.18 24.64
C LYS A 289 -53.55 1.31 25.22
N LEU A 290 -52.84 0.62 24.33
CA LEU A 290 -51.62 -0.14 24.64
C LEU A 290 -50.47 0.45 23.84
N THR A 291 -49.39 0.79 24.53
CA THR A 291 -48.19 1.39 23.93
C THR A 291 -47.12 0.32 23.65
N LEU A 292 -46.06 0.68 22.93
CA LEU A 292 -44.95 -0.23 22.65
C LEU A 292 -44.37 -0.80 23.97
N SER A 293 -44.18 -2.11 24.04
CA SER A 293 -43.66 -2.80 25.24
C SER A 293 -44.43 -2.53 26.54
N SER A 294 -45.74 -2.26 26.51
CA SER A 294 -46.57 -2.17 27.73
C SER A 294 -46.34 -3.33 28.71
N ILE A 295 -46.16 -4.54 28.19
CA ILE A 295 -45.72 -5.71 28.95
C ILE A 295 -44.38 -6.18 28.41
N TYR A 296 -43.35 -6.12 29.25
CA TYR A 296 -41.98 -6.41 28.88
C TYR A 296 -41.40 -7.52 29.76
N GLU A 297 -40.92 -8.57 29.10
CA GLU A 297 -40.12 -9.65 29.69
C GLU A 297 -40.76 -10.27 30.95
N ALA A 298 -42.05 -10.59 30.90
CA ALA A 298 -42.76 -11.27 31.99
C ALA A 298 -42.39 -12.78 32.00
N PRO A 299 -41.52 -13.25 32.91
CA PRO A 299 -40.88 -14.56 32.80
C PRO A 299 -41.81 -15.76 33.08
N GLN A 300 -42.95 -15.52 33.75
CA GLN A 300 -43.93 -16.57 34.09
C GLN A 300 -45.26 -16.43 33.33
N LEU A 301 -45.42 -15.38 32.51
CA LEU A 301 -46.68 -15.07 31.84
C LEU A 301 -46.96 -16.11 30.74
N THR A 302 -48.07 -16.83 30.84
CA THR A 302 -48.47 -17.90 29.91
C THR A 302 -49.64 -17.50 29.00
N SER A 303 -50.50 -16.57 29.42
CA SER A 303 -51.65 -16.13 28.62
C SER A 303 -51.99 -14.65 28.84
N ILE A 304 -52.46 -13.99 27.79
CA ILE A 304 -52.93 -12.60 27.81
C ILE A 304 -54.32 -12.52 27.18
N THR A 305 -55.27 -11.90 27.88
CA THR A 305 -56.63 -11.64 27.36
C THR A 305 -56.76 -10.18 26.93
N LEU A 306 -57.10 -9.94 25.66
CA LEU A 306 -57.32 -8.60 25.11
C LEU A 306 -58.66 -7.99 25.61
N PRO A 307 -58.75 -6.66 25.69
CA PRO A 307 -60.01 -5.96 25.97
C PRO A 307 -61.04 -6.18 24.86
N LYS A 308 -62.34 -6.23 25.21
CA LYS A 308 -63.40 -6.34 24.20
C LYS A 308 -63.47 -5.13 23.25
N ASN A 309 -63.09 -3.94 23.72
CA ASN A 309 -63.22 -2.69 22.98
C ASN A 309 -61.89 -2.15 22.41
N ILE A 310 -60.76 -2.87 22.57
CA ILE A 310 -59.47 -2.41 22.02
C ILE A 310 -59.55 -2.39 20.49
N LYS A 311 -59.04 -1.31 19.89
CA LYS A 311 -59.04 -1.07 18.44
C LYS A 311 -57.64 -1.22 17.85
N LYS A 312 -57.55 -1.33 16.52
CA LYS A 312 -56.28 -1.17 15.79
C LYS A 312 -55.64 0.17 16.16
N TYR A 313 -54.31 0.21 16.20
CA TYR A 313 -53.60 1.43 16.52
C TYR A 313 -53.88 2.53 15.50
N ASP A 314 -54.34 3.66 15.97
CA ASP A 314 -54.53 4.86 15.17
C ASP A 314 -53.40 5.85 15.50
N LYS A 315 -52.55 6.10 14.51
CA LYS A 315 -51.40 7.01 14.65
C LYS A 315 -51.82 8.47 14.91
N ALA A 316 -52.99 8.90 14.45
CA ALA A 316 -53.44 10.29 14.59
C ALA A 316 -53.91 10.59 16.02
N THR A 317 -54.64 9.65 16.62
CA THR A 317 -55.16 9.79 17.99
C THR A 317 -54.21 9.23 19.04
N GLY A 318 -53.33 8.31 18.66
CA GLY A 318 -52.45 7.57 19.58
C GLY A 318 -53.20 6.52 20.43
N GLU A 319 -54.43 6.18 20.06
CA GLU A 319 -55.29 5.17 20.71
C GLU A 319 -55.15 3.80 20.03
N GLY A 320 -55.60 2.73 20.71
CA GLY A 320 -55.58 1.37 20.20
C GLY A 320 -54.34 0.55 20.61
N MET A 321 -54.18 -0.62 19.99
CA MET A 321 -53.09 -1.57 20.30
C MET A 321 -51.87 -1.37 19.40
N VAL A 322 -50.82 -0.72 19.92
CA VAL A 322 -49.53 -0.60 19.23
C VAL A 322 -48.91 -1.99 19.02
N GLU A 323 -48.41 -2.25 17.81
CA GLU A 323 -47.67 -3.47 17.50
C GLU A 323 -46.40 -3.59 18.38
N GLY A 324 -46.13 -4.79 18.90
CA GLY A 324 -45.02 -4.99 19.83
C GLY A 324 -45.30 -4.54 21.27
N CYS A 325 -46.56 -4.30 21.66
CA CYS A 325 -46.96 -3.96 23.04
C CYS A 325 -46.64 -5.07 24.07
N PHE A 326 -46.56 -6.33 23.63
CA PHE A 326 -46.04 -7.43 24.41
C PHE A 326 -44.64 -7.73 23.91
N GLU A 327 -43.62 -7.59 24.74
CA GLU A 327 -42.21 -7.79 24.36
C GLU A 327 -41.56 -8.89 25.21
N SER A 328 -40.83 -9.80 24.59
CA SER A 328 -39.98 -10.83 25.25
C SER A 328 -40.69 -11.66 26.34
N CYS A 329 -42.01 -11.82 26.27
CA CYS A 329 -42.81 -12.63 27.19
C CYS A 329 -42.74 -14.11 26.78
N MET A 330 -41.58 -14.72 27.00
CA MET A 330 -41.16 -15.99 26.39
C MET A 330 -42.05 -17.20 26.70
N LYS A 331 -42.82 -17.19 27.81
CA LYS A 331 -43.68 -18.32 28.19
C LYS A 331 -45.11 -18.23 27.66
N VAL A 332 -45.48 -17.14 26.99
CA VAL A 332 -46.83 -16.96 26.44
C VAL A 332 -47.08 -18.04 25.40
N ALA A 333 -48.07 -18.89 25.66
CA ALA A 333 -48.48 -20.01 24.82
C ALA A 333 -49.74 -19.70 24.01
N GLU A 334 -50.57 -18.76 24.48
CA GLU A 334 -51.80 -18.34 23.81
C GLU A 334 -52.16 -16.87 24.10
N TYR A 335 -52.78 -16.22 23.12
CA TYR A 335 -53.50 -14.96 23.26
C TYR A 335 -55.00 -15.20 23.13
N LYS A 336 -55.80 -14.54 23.99
CA LYS A 336 -57.26 -14.63 24.00
C LYS A 336 -57.86 -13.32 23.53
N VAL A 337 -58.77 -13.38 22.56
CA VAL A 337 -59.50 -12.22 22.05
C VAL A 337 -61.00 -12.46 22.25
N PRO A 338 -61.72 -11.59 22.98
CA PRO A 338 -63.17 -11.70 23.13
C PRO A 338 -63.88 -11.67 21.77
N THR A 339 -64.95 -12.46 21.63
CA THR A 339 -65.73 -12.56 20.38
C THR A 339 -66.31 -11.23 19.92
N GLU A 340 -66.59 -10.35 20.88
CA GLU A 340 -67.13 -9.01 20.73
C GLU A 340 -66.12 -8.02 20.16
N ASN A 341 -64.82 -8.37 20.13
CA ASN A 341 -63.81 -7.50 19.55
C ASN A 341 -64.02 -7.40 18.02
N THR A 342 -64.11 -6.18 17.52
CA THR A 342 -64.40 -5.87 16.11
C THR A 342 -63.15 -5.79 15.23
N ASP A 343 -61.97 -5.65 15.83
CA ASP A 343 -60.74 -5.25 15.16
C ASP A 343 -59.70 -6.37 15.11
N PHE A 344 -59.76 -7.28 16.07
CA PHE A 344 -58.86 -8.41 16.23
C PHE A 344 -59.63 -9.73 16.34
N THR A 345 -58.93 -10.82 16.01
CA THR A 345 -59.38 -12.18 16.25
C THR A 345 -58.19 -13.04 16.69
N ALA A 346 -58.44 -14.06 17.50
CA ALA A 346 -57.44 -15.07 17.84
C ALA A 346 -57.75 -16.35 17.07
N GLN A 347 -56.78 -16.86 16.31
CA GLN A 347 -56.84 -18.19 15.69
C GLN A 347 -55.66 -19.01 16.20
N ASP A 348 -55.93 -20.17 16.82
CA ASP A 348 -54.93 -21.03 17.46
C ASP A 348 -54.02 -20.28 18.46
N GLY A 349 -54.59 -19.30 19.16
CA GLY A 349 -53.89 -18.46 20.12
C GLY A 349 -53.00 -17.37 19.51
N ILE A 350 -53.02 -17.15 18.18
CA ILE A 350 -52.28 -16.11 17.47
C ILE A 350 -53.21 -14.92 17.20
N ILE A 351 -52.76 -13.68 17.46
CA ILE A 351 -53.56 -12.48 17.22
C ILE A 351 -53.43 -12.05 15.75
N PHE A 352 -54.57 -11.93 15.08
CA PHE A 352 -54.71 -11.34 13.76
C PHE A 352 -55.63 -10.11 13.80
N SER A 353 -55.57 -9.29 12.75
CA SER A 353 -56.68 -8.39 12.45
C SER A 353 -57.96 -9.18 12.15
N LYS A 354 -59.13 -8.58 12.38
CA LYS A 354 -60.45 -9.23 12.17
C LYS A 354 -60.62 -9.77 10.73
N ASP A 355 -60.06 -9.07 9.76
CA ASP A 355 -60.04 -9.43 8.34
C ASP A 355 -58.88 -10.35 7.93
N MET A 356 -58.07 -10.83 8.89
CA MET A 356 -56.95 -11.76 8.67
C MET A 356 -55.84 -11.23 7.73
N GLN A 357 -55.76 -9.92 7.53
CA GLN A 357 -54.73 -9.27 6.69
C GLN A 357 -53.43 -8.95 7.45
N THR A 358 -53.48 -8.83 8.78
CA THR A 358 -52.29 -8.55 9.61
C THR A 358 -52.12 -9.61 10.70
N LEU A 359 -50.92 -10.18 10.82
CA LEU A 359 -50.52 -11.00 11.96
C LEU A 359 -49.81 -10.11 12.98
N TYR A 360 -50.37 -9.97 14.18
CA TYR A 360 -49.85 -9.09 15.23
C TYR A 360 -48.90 -9.83 16.19
N PHE A 361 -49.30 -10.99 16.70
CA PHE A 361 -48.54 -11.70 17.73
C PHE A 361 -48.70 -13.22 17.63
N TYR A 362 -47.60 -13.90 17.33
CA TYR A 362 -47.40 -15.33 17.49
C TYR A 362 -46.90 -15.63 18.92
N PRO A 363 -47.50 -16.58 19.66
CA PRO A 363 -47.07 -16.89 21.03
C PRO A 363 -45.66 -17.48 21.06
N PRO A 364 -44.68 -16.89 21.78
CA PRO A 364 -43.30 -17.37 21.82
C PRO A 364 -43.13 -18.84 22.23
N ASN A 365 -43.98 -19.35 23.13
CA ASN A 365 -43.94 -20.74 23.61
C ASN A 365 -44.91 -21.69 22.87
N LYS A 366 -45.52 -21.24 21.77
CA LYS A 366 -46.36 -22.12 20.95
C LYS A 366 -45.49 -23.25 20.38
N GLN A 367 -45.98 -24.48 20.55
CA GLN A 367 -45.27 -25.67 20.08
C GLN A 367 -45.31 -25.79 18.55
N GLY A 368 -44.29 -26.43 17.99
CA GLY A 368 -44.15 -26.67 16.54
C GLY A 368 -42.85 -26.10 15.98
N THR A 369 -42.27 -26.80 15.01
CA THR A 369 -41.01 -26.41 14.35
C THR A 369 -41.23 -25.52 13.13
N THR A 370 -42.44 -25.49 12.58
CA THR A 370 -42.83 -24.71 11.40
C THR A 370 -44.19 -24.05 11.61
N TYR A 371 -44.45 -22.98 10.88
CA TYR A 371 -45.78 -22.36 10.85
C TYR A 371 -46.08 -21.82 9.44
N ASN A 372 -47.28 -22.13 8.93
CA ASN A 372 -47.76 -21.63 7.66
C ASN A 372 -48.60 -20.38 7.90
N ILE A 373 -48.09 -19.23 7.50
CA ILE A 373 -48.84 -17.96 7.57
C ILE A 373 -50.03 -18.03 6.59
N PRO A 374 -51.26 -17.71 7.00
CA PRO A 374 -52.42 -17.73 6.10
C PRO A 374 -52.22 -16.84 4.87
N ALA A 375 -52.66 -17.31 3.70
CA ALA A 375 -52.46 -16.60 2.43
C ALA A 375 -53.17 -15.23 2.35
N SER A 376 -54.11 -14.94 3.25
CA SER A 376 -54.76 -13.63 3.37
C SER A 376 -53.86 -12.55 4.00
N VAL A 377 -52.81 -12.95 4.71
CA VAL A 377 -51.93 -12.03 5.43
C VAL A 377 -51.06 -11.24 4.45
N LYS A 378 -51.11 -9.93 4.58
CA LYS A 378 -50.29 -8.95 3.83
C LYS A 378 -49.21 -8.32 4.70
N THR A 379 -49.44 -8.21 6.00
CA THR A 379 -48.53 -7.54 6.93
C THR A 379 -48.19 -8.42 8.11
N ILE A 380 -46.90 -8.56 8.41
CA ILE A 380 -46.43 -9.12 9.68
C ILE A 380 -46.04 -7.95 10.58
N GLY A 381 -46.79 -7.77 11.67
CA GLY A 381 -46.64 -6.67 12.58
C GLY A 381 -45.30 -6.68 13.33
N ARG A 382 -44.95 -5.53 13.91
CA ARG A 382 -43.73 -5.35 14.70
C ARG A 382 -43.67 -6.42 15.79
N ARG A 383 -42.56 -7.15 15.83
CA ARG A 383 -42.32 -8.26 16.78
C ARG A 383 -43.35 -9.41 16.70
N GLY A 384 -43.96 -9.61 15.54
CA GLY A 384 -44.99 -10.63 15.34
C GLY A 384 -44.56 -12.07 15.61
N PHE A 385 -43.28 -12.40 15.43
CA PHE A 385 -42.69 -13.72 15.73
C PHE A 385 -41.52 -13.63 16.72
N GLN A 386 -41.48 -12.56 17.54
CA GLN A 386 -40.37 -12.36 18.46
C GLN A 386 -40.25 -13.55 19.41
N SER A 387 -39.02 -13.92 19.74
CA SER A 387 -38.70 -14.95 20.72
C SER A 387 -39.42 -16.29 20.47
N ALA A 388 -39.88 -16.58 19.24
CA ALA A 388 -40.47 -17.87 18.90
C ALA A 388 -39.44 -18.97 19.19
N GLN A 389 -39.71 -19.74 20.24
CA GLN A 389 -38.69 -20.60 20.87
C GLN A 389 -38.50 -21.92 20.12
N HIS A 390 -39.54 -22.37 19.42
CA HIS A 390 -39.61 -23.71 18.84
C HIS A 390 -39.52 -23.73 17.32
N LEU A 391 -39.78 -22.59 16.65
CA LEU A 391 -39.72 -22.49 15.19
C LEU A 391 -38.26 -22.58 14.69
N THR A 392 -37.99 -23.58 13.85
CA THR A 392 -36.68 -23.80 13.22
C THR A 392 -36.64 -23.28 11.77
N SER A 393 -37.78 -23.24 11.09
CA SER A 393 -37.87 -22.75 9.72
C SER A 393 -39.16 -21.98 9.46
N MET A 394 -39.08 -20.96 8.61
CA MET A 394 -40.21 -20.15 8.18
C MET A 394 -40.20 -19.91 6.67
N VAL A 395 -41.35 -20.12 6.03
CA VAL A 395 -41.61 -19.70 4.65
C VAL A 395 -42.56 -18.49 4.67
N ILE A 396 -42.09 -17.35 4.18
CA ILE A 396 -42.90 -16.14 4.05
C ILE A 396 -43.74 -16.24 2.76
N PRO A 397 -45.08 -16.25 2.86
CA PRO A 397 -45.93 -16.50 1.70
C PRO A 397 -45.98 -15.29 0.76
N LYS A 398 -46.28 -15.54 -0.53
CA LYS A 398 -46.16 -14.54 -1.60
C LYS A 398 -47.01 -13.28 -1.43
N ASN A 399 -48.08 -13.36 -0.65
CA ASN A 399 -49.00 -12.24 -0.42
C ASN A 399 -48.54 -11.29 0.69
N VAL A 400 -47.49 -11.62 1.46
CA VAL A 400 -46.90 -10.68 2.41
C VAL A 400 -46.19 -9.58 1.63
N GLU A 401 -46.59 -8.34 1.90
CA GLU A 401 -46.07 -7.13 1.27
C GLU A 401 -45.10 -6.40 2.21
N VAL A 402 -45.36 -6.45 3.52
CA VAL A 402 -44.60 -5.72 4.54
C VAL A 402 -44.28 -6.59 5.75
N MET A 403 -43.02 -6.58 6.16
CA MET A 403 -42.55 -7.09 7.44
C MET A 403 -42.06 -5.92 8.29
N ASN A 404 -42.71 -5.62 9.42
CA ASN A 404 -42.35 -4.49 10.27
C ASN A 404 -41.07 -4.75 11.10
N GLU A 405 -40.75 -3.88 12.05
CA GLU A 405 -39.51 -3.96 12.82
C GLU A 405 -39.46 -5.19 13.74
N GLU A 406 -38.26 -5.72 13.98
CA GLU A 406 -38.01 -6.77 14.98
C GLU A 406 -38.89 -8.04 14.87
N VAL A 407 -39.45 -8.36 13.70
CA VAL A 407 -40.43 -9.45 13.50
C VAL A 407 -39.98 -10.78 14.11
N PHE A 408 -38.77 -11.24 13.81
CA PHE A 408 -38.18 -12.49 14.27
C PHE A 408 -37.11 -12.29 15.36
N ARG A 409 -37.09 -11.13 16.02
CA ARG A 409 -36.06 -10.81 17.01
C ARG A 409 -35.93 -11.95 18.02
N THR A 410 -34.70 -12.42 18.25
CA THR A 410 -34.37 -13.47 19.24
C THR A 410 -35.11 -14.79 19.05
N ALA A 411 -35.54 -15.15 17.84
CA ALA A 411 -36.08 -16.47 17.53
C ALA A 411 -34.96 -17.53 17.66
N ALA A 412 -34.80 -18.10 18.86
CA ALA A 412 -33.59 -18.80 19.27
C ALA A 412 -33.32 -20.10 18.50
N ALA A 413 -34.37 -20.78 18.03
CA ALA A 413 -34.28 -22.01 17.27
C ALA A 413 -34.24 -21.80 15.74
N MET A 414 -34.48 -20.58 15.25
CA MET A 414 -34.66 -20.30 13.83
C MET A 414 -33.34 -20.48 13.06
N GLU A 415 -33.35 -21.43 12.13
CA GLU A 415 -32.21 -21.82 11.30
C GLU A 415 -32.37 -21.32 9.86
N THR A 416 -33.59 -21.36 9.32
CA THR A 416 -33.87 -20.95 7.93
C THR A 416 -35.09 -20.02 7.83
N ILE A 417 -34.96 -19.00 6.99
CA ILE A 417 -36.06 -18.13 6.59
C ILE A 417 -36.00 -18.00 5.08
N SER A 418 -37.08 -18.36 4.40
CA SER A 418 -37.21 -18.27 2.95
C SER A 418 -38.46 -17.50 2.55
N PHE A 419 -38.47 -16.99 1.32
CA PHE A 419 -39.61 -16.30 0.73
C PHE A 419 -40.13 -17.14 -0.44
N GLU A 420 -41.45 -17.27 -0.58
CA GLU A 420 -42.03 -17.94 -1.74
C GLU A 420 -41.61 -17.25 -3.05
N GLU A 421 -41.54 -18.02 -4.13
CA GLU A 421 -41.39 -17.46 -5.47
C GLU A 421 -42.48 -16.42 -5.74
N THR A 422 -42.14 -15.32 -6.43
CA THR A 422 -43.04 -14.18 -6.66
C THR A 422 -43.47 -13.42 -5.39
N SER A 423 -42.71 -13.55 -4.30
CA SER A 423 -42.87 -12.75 -3.07
C SER A 423 -43.11 -11.28 -3.37
N LYS A 424 -44.11 -10.68 -2.70
CA LYS A 424 -44.44 -9.26 -2.78
C LYS A 424 -43.79 -8.40 -1.68
N VAL A 425 -42.91 -8.99 -0.86
CA VAL A 425 -42.24 -8.27 0.24
C VAL A 425 -41.36 -7.15 -0.33
N THR A 426 -41.85 -5.91 -0.24
CA THR A 426 -41.12 -4.72 -0.71
C THR A 426 -40.34 -4.05 0.42
N LYS A 427 -40.73 -4.30 1.67
CA LYS A 427 -40.13 -3.70 2.86
C LYS A 427 -39.91 -4.73 3.97
N ILE A 428 -38.69 -4.74 4.49
CA ILE A 428 -38.31 -5.44 5.72
C ILE A 428 -37.84 -4.38 6.71
N GLY A 429 -38.54 -4.28 7.83
CA GLY A 429 -38.31 -3.29 8.87
C GLY A 429 -36.94 -3.43 9.53
N HIS A 430 -36.49 -2.34 10.15
CA HIS A 430 -35.25 -2.30 10.90
C HIS A 430 -35.22 -3.43 11.94
N HIS A 431 -34.06 -4.11 12.05
CA HIS A 431 -33.83 -5.20 13.01
C HIS A 431 -34.80 -6.40 12.89
N ALA A 432 -35.49 -6.58 11.76
CA ALA A 432 -36.48 -7.65 11.58
C ALA A 432 -35.99 -9.05 11.98
N PHE A 433 -34.71 -9.36 11.75
CA PHE A 433 -34.08 -10.64 12.09
C PHE A 433 -33.08 -10.52 13.25
N ARG A 434 -33.23 -9.53 14.13
CA ARG A 434 -32.22 -9.23 15.15
C ARG A 434 -31.89 -10.42 16.05
N ALA A 435 -30.60 -10.65 16.24
CA ALA A 435 -30.04 -11.61 17.20
C ALA A 435 -30.61 -13.03 17.05
N ILE A 436 -30.74 -13.51 15.81
CA ILE A 436 -31.06 -14.92 15.54
C ILE A 436 -29.74 -15.73 15.57
N PRO A 437 -29.49 -16.54 16.60
CA PRO A 437 -28.16 -17.11 16.85
C PRO A 437 -27.79 -18.24 15.90
N LYS A 438 -28.77 -18.85 15.23
CA LYS A 438 -28.57 -20.02 14.36
C LYS A 438 -28.69 -19.73 12.86
N LEU A 439 -29.11 -18.53 12.47
CA LEU A 439 -29.24 -18.15 11.06
C LEU A 439 -27.86 -18.06 10.40
N LYS A 440 -27.62 -18.87 9.37
CA LYS A 440 -26.34 -18.94 8.64
C LYS A 440 -26.42 -18.43 7.21
N GLU A 441 -27.56 -18.60 6.56
CA GLU A 441 -27.77 -18.21 5.17
C GLU A 441 -29.19 -17.67 4.99
N VAL A 442 -29.33 -16.68 4.11
CA VAL A 442 -30.61 -16.09 3.75
C VAL A 442 -30.61 -15.64 2.29
N THR A 443 -31.70 -15.94 1.59
CA THR A 443 -32.00 -15.36 0.27
C THR A 443 -33.10 -14.33 0.43
N LEU A 444 -32.81 -13.07 0.11
CA LEU A 444 -33.77 -11.97 0.23
C LEU A 444 -34.79 -12.01 -0.92
N PRO A 445 -35.99 -11.39 -0.78
CA PRO A 445 -36.97 -11.37 -1.85
C PRO A 445 -36.57 -10.37 -2.96
N SER A 446 -36.87 -10.70 -4.22
CA SER A 446 -36.46 -9.87 -5.37
C SER A 446 -37.15 -8.50 -5.42
N THR A 447 -38.29 -8.34 -4.76
CA THR A 447 -39.04 -7.08 -4.65
C THR A 447 -38.51 -6.11 -3.59
N LEU A 448 -37.54 -6.51 -2.77
CA LEU A 448 -36.98 -5.65 -1.71
C LEU A 448 -36.22 -4.48 -2.33
N THR A 449 -36.55 -3.25 -1.93
CA THR A 449 -35.94 -2.03 -2.49
C THR A 449 -34.79 -1.48 -1.64
N GLU A 450 -34.73 -1.79 -0.35
CA GLU A 450 -33.69 -1.30 0.56
C GLU A 450 -33.29 -2.35 1.60
N ILE A 451 -32.03 -2.34 2.01
CA ILE A 451 -31.53 -3.13 3.14
C ILE A 451 -30.97 -2.19 4.21
N SER A 452 -31.62 -2.19 5.37
CA SER A 452 -31.13 -1.56 6.60
C SER A 452 -30.40 -2.59 7.48
N GLU A 453 -30.25 -2.34 8.78
CA GLU A 453 -29.68 -3.28 9.76
C GLU A 453 -30.61 -4.49 10.06
N ILE A 454 -31.23 -5.09 9.05
CA ILE A 454 -32.25 -6.14 9.23
C ILE A 454 -31.68 -7.39 9.94
N PHE A 455 -30.37 -7.63 9.85
CA PHE A 455 -29.65 -8.76 10.48
C PHE A 455 -28.79 -8.36 11.69
N PHE A 456 -29.13 -7.27 12.37
CA PHE A 456 -28.38 -6.79 13.53
C PHE A 456 -28.14 -7.91 14.56
N GLU A 457 -26.88 -8.10 14.98
CA GLU A 457 -26.45 -9.14 15.93
C GLU A 457 -26.65 -10.61 15.47
N CYS A 458 -26.89 -10.88 14.19
CA CYS A 458 -26.81 -12.24 13.63
C CYS A 458 -25.34 -12.65 13.40
N LYS A 459 -24.65 -12.96 14.50
CA LYS A 459 -23.18 -13.20 14.53
C LYS A 459 -22.71 -14.46 13.81
N ASN A 460 -23.63 -15.36 13.43
CA ASN A 460 -23.32 -16.60 12.70
C ASN A 460 -23.79 -16.57 11.24
N LEU A 461 -24.26 -15.41 10.74
CA LEU A 461 -24.65 -15.25 9.35
C LEU A 461 -23.38 -15.26 8.47
N GLU A 462 -23.30 -16.23 7.56
CA GLU A 462 -22.14 -16.45 6.70
C GLU A 462 -22.41 -16.05 5.25
N THR A 463 -23.66 -16.17 4.78
CA THR A 463 -24.02 -15.91 3.37
C THR A 463 -25.33 -15.12 3.26
N ILE A 464 -25.34 -14.11 2.40
CA ILE A 464 -26.53 -13.38 1.98
C ILE A 464 -26.63 -13.46 0.46
N ASN A 465 -27.78 -13.89 -0.05
CA ASN A 465 -28.07 -13.97 -1.48
C ASN A 465 -29.12 -12.93 -1.88
N ILE A 466 -28.78 -12.13 -2.90
CA ILE A 466 -29.67 -11.23 -3.61
C ILE A 466 -30.12 -11.96 -4.89
N PRO A 467 -31.42 -12.25 -5.06
CA PRO A 467 -31.91 -13.05 -6.17
C PRO A 467 -31.79 -12.31 -7.51
N ASN A 468 -31.90 -13.05 -8.61
CA ASN A 468 -31.98 -12.47 -9.96
C ASN A 468 -33.21 -11.54 -10.09
N ASN A 469 -33.11 -10.50 -10.93
CA ASN A 469 -34.11 -9.45 -11.10
C ASN A 469 -34.46 -8.73 -9.79
N SER A 470 -33.47 -8.53 -8.92
CA SER A 470 -33.66 -7.80 -7.66
C SER A 470 -33.89 -6.31 -7.92
N GLN A 471 -34.93 -5.76 -7.28
CA GLN A 471 -35.29 -4.34 -7.26
C GLN A 471 -34.55 -3.55 -6.18
N LEU A 472 -33.53 -4.14 -5.55
CA LEU A 472 -32.72 -3.50 -4.52
C LEU A 472 -32.10 -2.22 -5.10
N LYS A 473 -32.31 -1.09 -4.42
CA LYS A 473 -31.79 0.22 -4.77
C LYS A 473 -30.69 0.69 -3.82
N LYS A 474 -30.83 0.40 -2.53
CA LYS A 474 -29.93 0.94 -1.49
C LYS A 474 -29.56 -0.10 -0.45
N ILE A 475 -28.28 -0.14 -0.11
CA ILE A 475 -27.79 -0.71 1.14
C ILE A 475 -27.48 0.47 2.06
N LEU A 476 -28.20 0.56 3.17
CA LEU A 476 -28.15 1.70 4.08
C LEU A 476 -26.93 1.66 5.00
N LYS A 477 -26.72 2.78 5.70
CA LYS A 477 -25.60 2.97 6.62
C LYS A 477 -25.52 1.82 7.64
N SER A 478 -24.31 1.29 7.81
CA SER A 478 -23.97 0.26 8.80
C SER A 478 -24.72 -1.08 8.70
N ALA A 479 -25.41 -1.36 7.58
CA ALA A 479 -26.34 -2.49 7.42
C ALA A 479 -25.82 -3.84 7.92
N PHE A 480 -24.52 -4.13 7.74
CA PHE A 480 -23.93 -5.43 8.08
C PHE A 480 -22.79 -5.39 9.11
N THR A 481 -22.54 -4.25 9.76
CA THR A 481 -21.38 -4.05 10.66
C THR A 481 -21.27 -5.03 11.83
N THR A 482 -22.36 -5.73 12.19
CA THR A 482 -22.39 -6.72 13.27
C THR A 482 -22.30 -8.17 12.78
N ASN A 483 -22.34 -8.41 11.47
CA ASN A 483 -22.33 -9.73 10.85
C ASN A 483 -20.89 -10.20 10.57
N THR A 484 -20.04 -10.21 11.59
CA THR A 484 -18.58 -10.35 11.45
C THR A 484 -18.10 -11.67 10.82
N LYS A 485 -18.98 -12.67 10.70
CA LYS A 485 -18.72 -13.95 10.00
C LYS A 485 -19.22 -13.98 8.55
N LEU A 486 -19.71 -12.86 8.01
CA LEU A 486 -20.19 -12.81 6.64
C LEU A 486 -19.02 -13.03 5.69
N LYS A 487 -19.08 -14.14 4.94
CA LYS A 487 -18.06 -14.56 3.97
C LYS A 487 -18.43 -14.17 2.54
N ALA A 488 -19.73 -14.11 2.25
CA ALA A 488 -20.26 -13.91 0.90
C ALA A 488 -21.53 -13.05 0.89
N PHE A 489 -21.55 -12.06 -0.02
CA PHE A 489 -22.72 -11.29 -0.40
C PHE A 489 -22.91 -11.45 -1.90
N ASN A 490 -23.87 -12.29 -2.30
CA ASN A 490 -23.96 -12.80 -3.67
C ASN A 490 -25.11 -12.16 -4.43
N PHE A 491 -24.84 -11.68 -5.64
CA PHE A 491 -25.89 -11.37 -6.62
C PHE A 491 -26.07 -12.57 -7.54
N GLN A 492 -27.26 -13.17 -7.54
CA GLN A 492 -27.58 -14.35 -8.36
C GLN A 492 -27.97 -14.00 -9.80
N GLY A 493 -27.95 -12.71 -10.16
CA GLY A 493 -28.29 -12.22 -11.48
C GLY A 493 -28.38 -10.69 -11.51
N SER A 494 -29.29 -10.16 -12.30
CA SER A 494 -29.48 -8.71 -12.44
C SER A 494 -29.96 -8.08 -11.12
N CYS A 495 -29.46 -6.89 -10.82
CA CYS A 495 -29.82 -6.10 -9.65
C CYS A 495 -29.76 -4.61 -10.00
N THR A 496 -30.70 -3.83 -9.47
CA THR A 496 -30.78 -2.37 -9.71
C THR A 496 -30.11 -1.53 -8.62
N LEU A 497 -29.12 -2.08 -7.90
CA LEU A 497 -28.48 -1.42 -6.77
C LEU A 497 -27.76 -0.13 -7.22
N GLU A 498 -28.10 1.00 -6.62
CA GLU A 498 -27.58 2.32 -6.98
C GLU A 498 -26.56 2.83 -5.94
N GLU A 499 -26.84 2.60 -4.65
CA GLU A 499 -26.07 3.18 -3.54
C GLU A 499 -25.65 2.14 -2.49
N ILE A 500 -24.36 2.12 -2.16
CA ILE A 500 -23.81 1.44 -0.98
C ILE A 500 -23.35 2.54 -0.02
N ASN A 501 -24.10 2.70 1.08
CA ASN A 501 -23.90 3.80 2.02
C ASN A 501 -22.74 3.59 2.99
N GLU A 502 -22.49 4.62 3.80
CA GLU A 502 -21.40 4.68 4.76
C GLU A 502 -21.33 3.45 5.66
N ASN A 503 -20.14 2.87 5.78
CA ASN A 503 -19.86 1.72 6.65
C ASN A 503 -20.74 0.47 6.41
N ALA A 504 -21.45 0.35 5.27
CA ALA A 504 -22.40 -0.73 5.04
C ALA A 504 -21.83 -2.14 5.29
N PHE A 505 -20.58 -2.38 4.87
CA PHE A 505 -19.82 -3.63 5.03
C PHE A 505 -18.55 -3.44 5.87
N ALA A 506 -18.46 -2.39 6.69
CA ALA A 506 -17.26 -2.12 7.47
C ALA A 506 -16.94 -3.25 8.47
N ASN A 507 -15.65 -3.57 8.60
CA ASN A 507 -15.07 -4.58 9.49
C ASN A 507 -15.53 -6.03 9.25
N LEU A 508 -16.02 -6.34 8.04
CA LEU A 508 -16.30 -7.71 7.63
C LEU A 508 -15.03 -8.44 7.21
N SER A 509 -14.19 -8.75 8.21
CA SER A 509 -12.85 -9.32 8.00
C SER A 509 -12.81 -10.67 7.27
N GLU A 510 -13.93 -11.40 7.20
CA GLU A 510 -14.06 -12.68 6.46
C GLU A 510 -14.62 -12.53 5.04
N LEU A 511 -15.07 -11.33 4.64
CA LEU A 511 -15.61 -11.08 3.30
C LEU A 511 -14.50 -11.18 2.25
N LYS A 512 -14.65 -12.12 1.30
CA LYS A 512 -13.57 -12.46 0.35
C LYS A 512 -13.59 -11.69 -0.96
N THR A 513 -14.80 -11.34 -1.43
CA THR A 513 -15.03 -10.66 -2.70
C THR A 513 -16.33 -9.88 -2.64
N PHE A 514 -16.48 -8.90 -3.53
CA PHE A 514 -17.73 -8.22 -3.79
C PHE A 514 -17.87 -7.96 -5.29
N ASN A 515 -19.03 -8.33 -5.85
CA ASN A 515 -19.35 -8.14 -7.27
C ASN A 515 -20.30 -6.93 -7.39
N PHE A 516 -19.81 -5.81 -7.90
CA PHE A 516 -20.58 -4.58 -8.08
C PHE A 516 -21.49 -4.67 -9.32
N PRO A 517 -22.83 -4.60 -9.17
CA PRO A 517 -23.73 -4.51 -10.30
C PRO A 517 -23.51 -3.23 -11.12
N LYS A 518 -23.90 -3.27 -12.41
CA LYS A 518 -23.79 -2.14 -13.33
C LYS A 518 -24.29 -0.80 -12.76
N SER A 519 -25.44 -0.81 -12.08
CA SER A 519 -26.16 0.39 -11.67
C SER A 519 -25.56 1.13 -10.48
N VAL A 520 -24.49 0.62 -9.84
CA VAL A 520 -23.90 1.28 -8.67
C VAL A 520 -23.20 2.56 -9.11
N VAL A 521 -23.64 3.71 -8.57
CA VAL A 521 -23.13 5.03 -8.98
C VAL A 521 -22.01 5.53 -8.06
N ALA A 522 -21.99 5.11 -6.80
CA ALA A 522 -20.97 5.52 -5.84
C ALA A 522 -20.73 4.48 -4.74
N ILE A 523 -19.48 4.39 -4.30
CA ILE A 523 -19.08 3.68 -3.07
C ILE A 523 -18.81 4.73 -2.02
N LYS A 524 -19.66 4.82 -0.99
CA LYS A 524 -19.58 5.87 0.04
C LYS A 524 -18.45 5.59 1.06
N THR A 525 -18.24 6.57 1.93
CA THR A 525 -17.20 6.57 2.96
C THR A 525 -17.16 5.26 3.75
N ASN A 526 -15.98 4.64 3.83
CA ASN A 526 -15.72 3.39 4.56
C ASN A 526 -16.64 2.20 4.21
N ALA A 527 -17.32 2.20 3.05
CA ALA A 527 -18.28 1.16 2.72
C ALA A 527 -17.76 -0.27 2.94
N PHE A 528 -16.48 -0.52 2.64
CA PHE A 528 -15.80 -1.81 2.81
C PHE A 528 -14.55 -1.73 3.71
N SER A 529 -14.40 -0.68 4.51
CA SER A 529 -13.21 -0.53 5.36
C SER A 529 -13.04 -1.74 6.30
N GLY A 530 -11.84 -2.29 6.42
CA GLY A 530 -11.53 -3.43 7.29
C GLY A 530 -11.93 -4.81 6.73
N CYS A 531 -12.32 -4.91 5.45
CA CYS A 531 -12.51 -6.19 4.76
C CYS A 531 -11.16 -6.84 4.41
N SER A 532 -10.38 -7.21 5.41
CA SER A 532 -8.98 -7.63 5.25
C SER A 532 -8.77 -8.91 4.45
N SER A 533 -9.77 -9.79 4.37
CA SER A 533 -9.74 -10.99 3.51
C SER A 533 -10.18 -10.72 2.06
N MET A 534 -10.60 -9.49 1.73
CA MET A 534 -11.08 -9.13 0.39
C MET A 534 -9.90 -9.02 -0.57
N ALA A 535 -9.59 -10.13 -1.26
CA ALA A 535 -8.47 -10.21 -2.18
C ALA A 535 -8.79 -9.64 -3.58
N LYS A 536 -10.08 -9.56 -3.91
CA LYS A 536 -10.58 -9.15 -5.22
C LYS A 536 -11.90 -8.38 -5.07
N VAL A 537 -12.11 -7.43 -5.98
CA VAL A 537 -13.41 -6.82 -6.27
C VAL A 537 -13.67 -6.95 -7.76
N ASP A 538 -14.91 -7.24 -8.12
CA ASP A 538 -15.33 -7.37 -9.51
C ASP A 538 -16.36 -6.29 -9.82
N PHE A 539 -16.17 -5.61 -10.94
CA PHE A 539 -17.10 -4.61 -11.44
C PHE A 539 -17.70 -5.09 -12.76
N ASP A 540 -18.97 -4.83 -12.99
CA ASP A 540 -19.54 -4.91 -14.33
C ASP A 540 -18.72 -4.04 -15.30
N SER A 541 -18.47 -4.53 -16.51
CA SER A 541 -17.63 -3.83 -17.51
C SER A 541 -18.17 -2.45 -17.91
N GLU A 542 -19.47 -2.21 -17.66
CA GLU A 542 -20.19 -0.98 -17.96
C GLU A 542 -20.68 -0.26 -16.68
N ALA A 543 -20.09 -0.58 -15.52
CA ALA A 543 -20.44 -0.01 -14.21
C ALA A 543 -20.53 1.53 -14.24
N ASP A 544 -21.61 2.06 -13.65
CA ASP A 544 -21.95 3.49 -13.60
C ASP A 544 -21.25 4.26 -12.46
N ILE A 545 -20.29 3.62 -11.79
CA ILE A 545 -19.59 4.18 -10.64
C ILE A 545 -18.75 5.40 -11.02
N LEU A 546 -19.01 6.52 -10.36
CA LEU A 546 -18.35 7.81 -10.60
C LEU A 546 -17.28 8.13 -9.56
N SER A 547 -17.40 7.63 -8.34
CA SER A 547 -16.47 7.92 -7.25
C SER A 547 -16.20 6.73 -6.33
N ILE A 548 -14.96 6.67 -5.85
CA ILE A 548 -14.51 5.82 -4.75
C ILE A 548 -14.34 6.74 -3.54
N GLY A 549 -15.25 6.62 -2.58
CA GLY A 549 -15.32 7.49 -1.42
C GLY A 549 -14.17 7.33 -0.44
N SER A 550 -14.08 8.29 0.48
CA SER A 550 -13.01 8.34 1.48
C SER A 550 -12.97 7.05 2.31
N GLY A 551 -11.80 6.41 2.41
CA GLY A 551 -11.65 5.14 3.15
C GLY A 551 -12.45 3.95 2.61
N ALA A 552 -13.07 4.04 1.42
CA ALA A 552 -14.01 3.04 0.90
C ALA A 552 -13.48 1.60 0.94
N PHE A 553 -12.20 1.40 0.60
CA PHE A 553 -11.49 0.12 0.65
C PHE A 553 -10.28 0.17 1.61
N ALA A 554 -10.30 1.04 2.61
CA ALA A 554 -9.22 1.09 3.60
C ALA A 554 -9.10 -0.26 4.34
N ASP A 555 -7.87 -0.71 4.59
CA ASP A 555 -7.56 -1.95 5.29
C ASP A 555 -8.06 -3.23 4.58
N CYS A 556 -8.29 -3.17 3.26
CA CYS A 556 -8.65 -4.33 2.44
C CYS A 556 -7.43 -5.15 1.99
N GLY A 557 -7.66 -6.43 1.69
CA GLY A 557 -6.65 -7.39 1.21
C GLY A 557 -6.38 -7.35 -0.29
N LEU A 558 -6.67 -6.24 -0.97
CA LEU A 558 -6.61 -6.15 -2.44
C LEU A 558 -5.17 -6.21 -2.96
N LYS A 559 -4.86 -7.14 -3.86
CA LYS A 559 -3.54 -7.23 -4.51
C LYS A 559 -3.37 -6.23 -5.65
N SER A 560 -4.43 -6.00 -6.42
CA SER A 560 -4.49 -5.01 -7.49
C SER A 560 -5.88 -4.39 -7.55
N PHE A 561 -5.99 -3.21 -8.13
CA PHE A 561 -7.28 -2.57 -8.38
C PHE A 561 -7.32 -1.91 -9.75
N ASP A 562 -8.26 -2.36 -10.58
CA ASP A 562 -8.58 -1.75 -11.86
C ASP A 562 -9.69 -0.73 -11.63
N VAL A 563 -9.37 0.55 -11.83
CA VAL A 563 -10.35 1.63 -11.67
C VAL A 563 -11.43 1.47 -12.74
N PRO A 564 -12.72 1.43 -12.40
CA PRO A 564 -13.78 1.30 -13.40
C PRO A 564 -13.80 2.48 -14.38
N LYS A 565 -14.24 2.22 -15.62
CA LYS A 565 -14.12 3.15 -16.77
C LYS A 565 -14.74 4.54 -16.55
N LYS A 566 -15.74 4.67 -15.67
CA LYS A 566 -16.46 5.93 -15.41
C LYS A 566 -16.03 6.65 -14.14
N VAL A 567 -15.11 6.08 -13.35
CA VAL A 567 -14.68 6.70 -12.09
C VAL A 567 -13.87 7.96 -12.38
N GLN A 568 -14.37 9.08 -11.87
CA GLN A 568 -13.78 10.40 -11.97
C GLN A 568 -12.93 10.75 -10.74
N ILE A 569 -13.34 10.27 -9.56
CA ILE A 569 -12.78 10.69 -8.27
C ILE A 569 -12.35 9.48 -7.43
N ILE A 570 -11.10 9.49 -6.99
CA ILE A 570 -10.57 8.64 -5.92
C ILE A 570 -10.27 9.55 -4.73
N GLU A 571 -11.09 9.44 -3.70
CA GLU A 571 -11.01 10.31 -2.53
C GLU A 571 -9.87 9.93 -1.57
N ARG A 572 -9.72 10.76 -0.53
CA ARG A 572 -8.72 10.60 0.52
C ARG A 572 -8.78 9.19 1.11
N GLU A 573 -7.63 8.52 1.17
CA GLU A 573 -7.46 7.22 1.83
C GLU A 573 -8.36 6.10 1.32
N ALA A 574 -8.89 6.22 0.10
CA ALA A 574 -9.72 5.20 -0.52
C ALA A 574 -9.13 3.78 -0.40
N PHE A 575 -7.80 3.64 -0.42
CA PHE A 575 -7.07 2.37 -0.31
C PHE A 575 -6.06 2.37 0.85
N ARG A 576 -6.27 3.18 1.89
CA ARG A 576 -5.34 3.28 3.03
C ARG A 576 -5.01 1.92 3.60
N ASN A 577 -3.73 1.64 3.86
CA ASN A 577 -3.26 0.42 4.52
C ASN A 577 -3.66 -0.89 3.80
N CYS A 578 -3.88 -0.85 2.48
CA CYS A 578 -3.96 -2.04 1.65
C CYS A 578 -2.54 -2.63 1.46
N LYS A 579 -2.00 -3.26 2.50
CA LYS A 579 -0.58 -3.67 2.57
C LYS A 579 -0.13 -4.65 1.48
N VAL A 580 -1.05 -5.37 0.86
CA VAL A 580 -0.75 -6.34 -0.21
C VAL A 580 -0.96 -5.79 -1.61
N LEU A 581 -1.45 -4.54 -1.72
CA LEU A 581 -1.69 -3.86 -2.98
C LEU A 581 -0.37 -3.53 -3.67
N THR A 582 -0.15 -4.08 -4.86
CA THR A 582 1.05 -3.82 -5.67
C THR A 582 0.77 -2.92 -6.86
N THR A 583 -0.49 -2.87 -7.35
CA THR A 583 -0.80 -2.21 -8.62
C THR A 583 -2.17 -1.52 -8.61
N ILE A 584 -2.22 -0.30 -9.15
CA ILE A 584 -3.43 0.46 -9.44
C ILE A 584 -3.45 0.84 -10.91
N ASN A 585 -4.54 0.56 -11.62
CA ASN A 585 -4.71 0.95 -13.03
C ASN A 585 -5.78 2.04 -13.16
N VAL A 586 -5.34 3.27 -13.42
CA VAL A 586 -6.17 4.48 -13.55
C VAL A 586 -6.62 4.66 -15.00
N THR A 587 -7.91 4.92 -15.21
CA THR A 587 -8.51 5.08 -16.54
C THR A 587 -8.43 6.51 -17.05
N GLU A 588 -8.84 6.75 -18.29
CA GLU A 588 -8.88 8.10 -18.88
C GLU A 588 -9.91 9.02 -18.24
N ALA A 589 -10.93 8.47 -17.57
CA ALA A 589 -12.02 9.23 -16.93
C ALA A 589 -11.63 9.81 -15.57
N THR A 590 -10.61 9.28 -14.91
CA THR A 590 -10.21 9.70 -13.56
C THR A 590 -9.47 11.04 -13.62
N THR A 591 -10.09 12.08 -13.05
CA THR A 591 -9.60 13.46 -13.08
C THR A 591 -9.19 13.99 -11.71
N LYS A 592 -9.52 13.27 -10.63
CA LYS A 592 -9.13 13.64 -9.27
C LYS A 592 -8.72 12.43 -8.46
N ILE A 593 -7.46 12.40 -8.04
CA ILE A 593 -6.90 11.43 -7.08
C ILE A 593 -6.36 12.23 -5.90
N SER A 594 -6.82 11.93 -4.69
CA SER A 594 -6.21 12.50 -3.49
C SER A 594 -4.76 12.03 -3.36
N PRO A 595 -3.80 12.92 -3.04
CA PRO A 595 -2.42 12.51 -2.72
C PRO A 595 -2.34 11.50 -1.56
N GLU A 596 -3.38 11.44 -0.73
CA GLU A 596 -3.51 10.56 0.43
C GLU A 596 -4.22 9.23 0.08
N ALA A 597 -4.62 8.99 -1.17
CA ALA A 597 -5.45 7.84 -1.56
C ALA A 597 -4.84 6.47 -1.19
N PHE A 598 -3.49 6.37 -1.24
CA PHE A 598 -2.73 5.12 -1.06
C PHE A 598 -1.80 5.13 0.15
N LYS A 599 -2.10 5.94 1.18
CA LYS A 599 -1.30 5.96 2.41
C LYS A 599 -1.09 4.55 2.98
N TYR A 600 0.12 4.27 3.44
CA TYR A 600 0.48 3.00 4.10
C TYR A 600 0.38 1.75 3.21
N CYS A 601 0.28 1.92 1.89
CA CYS A 601 0.38 0.83 0.92
C CYS A 601 1.85 0.52 0.62
N SER A 602 2.57 -0.06 1.60
CA SER A 602 4.02 -0.25 1.55
C SER A 602 4.52 -1.12 0.39
N ASN A 603 3.66 -1.97 -0.18
CA ASN A 603 4.00 -2.84 -1.33
C ASN A 603 3.52 -2.29 -2.68
N LEU A 604 2.91 -1.11 -2.73
CA LEU A 604 2.46 -0.51 -3.99
C LEU A 604 3.69 -0.16 -4.81
N THR A 605 3.82 -0.76 -5.99
CA THR A 605 4.94 -0.51 -6.91
C THR A 605 4.49 0.28 -8.12
N ASP A 606 3.26 0.09 -8.63
CA ASP A 606 2.86 0.66 -9.91
C ASP A 606 1.49 1.33 -9.85
N ILE A 607 1.46 2.64 -10.07
CA ILE A 607 0.25 3.42 -10.35
C ILE A 607 0.23 3.70 -11.85
N ASN A 608 -0.40 2.83 -12.62
CA ASN A 608 -0.49 2.98 -14.07
C ASN A 608 -1.62 3.94 -14.43
N VAL A 609 -1.42 4.74 -15.47
CA VAL A 609 -2.42 5.70 -15.96
C VAL A 609 -2.61 5.48 -17.45
N SER A 610 -3.87 5.41 -17.90
CA SER A 610 -4.20 5.41 -19.33
C SER A 610 -3.49 6.55 -20.06
N LYS A 611 -2.81 6.26 -21.17
CA LYS A 611 -2.13 7.28 -21.99
C LYS A 611 -3.08 8.37 -22.52
N LYS A 612 -4.38 8.06 -22.62
CA LYS A 612 -5.45 8.99 -23.01
C LYS A 612 -5.97 9.88 -21.87
N ASN A 613 -5.57 9.63 -20.62
CA ASN A 613 -5.91 10.48 -19.48
C ASN A 613 -5.38 11.91 -19.71
N GLN A 614 -6.20 12.92 -19.41
CA GLN A 614 -5.89 14.34 -19.68
C GLN A 614 -5.28 15.07 -18.47
N VAL A 615 -5.33 14.50 -17.27
CA VAL A 615 -4.90 15.13 -16.01
C VAL A 615 -3.60 14.53 -15.48
N TYR A 616 -3.47 13.21 -15.58
CA TYR A 616 -2.38 12.45 -15.01
C TYR A 616 -1.54 11.78 -16.09
N SER A 617 -0.31 11.46 -15.73
CA SER A 617 0.53 10.52 -16.46
C SER A 617 1.19 9.56 -15.47
N SER A 618 1.71 8.44 -15.99
CA SER A 618 2.49 7.50 -15.19
C SER A 618 3.77 7.14 -15.91
N VAL A 619 4.87 7.14 -15.16
CA VAL A 619 6.21 6.84 -15.63
C VAL A 619 6.93 6.06 -14.53
N ASP A 620 7.50 4.90 -14.86
CA ASP A 620 8.12 3.97 -13.90
C ASP A 620 7.19 3.58 -12.72
N GLY A 621 5.87 3.65 -12.93
CA GLY A 621 4.84 3.40 -11.91
C GLY A 621 4.51 4.61 -11.03
N TYR A 622 5.17 5.76 -11.23
CA TYR A 622 4.93 6.99 -10.46
C TYR A 622 3.72 7.73 -10.99
N LEU A 623 2.88 8.26 -10.09
CA LEU A 623 1.79 9.15 -10.50
C LEU A 623 2.32 10.58 -10.66
N LEU A 624 2.18 11.12 -11.87
CA LEU A 624 2.65 12.46 -12.23
C LEU A 624 1.49 13.31 -12.76
N SER A 625 1.68 14.64 -12.76
CA SER A 625 0.85 15.52 -13.59
C SER A 625 0.95 15.15 -15.08
N LYS A 626 -0.03 15.51 -15.91
CA LYS A 626 -0.02 15.18 -17.35
C LYS A 626 1.25 15.67 -18.06
N ASN A 627 1.73 16.86 -17.71
CA ASN A 627 2.95 17.46 -18.25
C ASN A 627 4.25 16.93 -17.61
N LYS A 628 4.16 15.99 -16.66
CA LYS A 628 5.30 15.39 -15.93
C LYS A 628 6.17 16.41 -15.17
N GLU A 629 5.58 17.53 -14.76
CA GLU A 629 6.27 18.57 -13.99
C GLU A 629 6.07 18.42 -12.48
N THR A 630 5.05 17.68 -12.02
CA THR A 630 4.79 17.45 -10.60
C THR A 630 4.75 15.96 -10.32
N LEU A 631 5.58 15.51 -9.36
CA LEU A 631 5.43 14.18 -8.76
C LEU A 631 4.28 14.21 -7.75
N ILE A 632 3.21 13.48 -8.04
CA ILE A 632 2.00 13.48 -7.21
C ILE A 632 2.07 12.37 -6.17
N ILE A 633 2.38 11.14 -6.59
CA ILE A 633 2.54 9.99 -5.69
C ILE A 633 3.70 9.13 -6.16
N PHE A 634 4.65 8.91 -5.27
CA PHE A 634 5.67 7.87 -5.35
C PHE A 634 5.13 6.59 -4.68
N PRO A 635 5.01 5.49 -5.43
CA PRO A 635 4.56 4.21 -4.88
C PRO A 635 5.63 3.64 -3.93
N SER A 636 5.30 3.49 -2.64
CA SER A 636 6.28 3.17 -1.58
C SER A 636 7.11 1.91 -1.84
N GLY A 637 6.55 0.91 -2.51
CA GLY A 637 7.24 -0.33 -2.86
C GLY A 637 8.32 -0.18 -3.92
N LYS A 638 8.43 0.98 -4.59
CA LYS A 638 9.53 1.29 -5.53
C LYS A 638 10.80 1.80 -4.84
N ALA A 639 10.77 2.10 -3.55
CA ALA A 639 11.96 2.53 -2.83
C ALA A 639 13.06 1.46 -2.92
N ASN A 640 14.29 1.91 -3.18
CA ASN A 640 15.43 1.04 -3.41
C ASN A 640 16.60 1.46 -2.51
N ASP A 641 17.33 0.49 -1.98
CA ASP A 641 18.43 0.73 -1.05
C ASP A 641 19.73 1.19 -1.72
N GLN A 642 19.89 0.96 -3.03
CA GLN A 642 20.98 1.46 -3.86
C GLN A 642 20.74 2.90 -4.29
N PHE A 643 19.62 3.19 -4.94
CA PHE A 643 19.26 4.56 -5.33
C PHE A 643 17.77 4.68 -5.71
N THR A 644 17.12 5.79 -5.36
CA THR A 644 15.77 6.15 -5.78
C THR A 644 15.83 7.38 -6.68
N LEU A 645 15.61 7.18 -7.98
CA LEU A 645 15.64 8.25 -9.00
C LEU A 645 14.23 8.75 -9.31
N LEU A 646 14.13 10.05 -9.54
CA LEU A 646 12.91 10.74 -9.97
C LEU A 646 13.06 11.23 -11.41
N PRO A 647 11.96 11.43 -12.15
CA PRO A 647 12.04 11.87 -13.55
C PRO A 647 12.71 13.25 -13.67
N PRO A 648 13.67 13.46 -14.58
CA PRO A 648 14.40 14.74 -14.69
C PRO A 648 13.53 15.92 -15.15
N SER A 649 12.30 15.67 -15.60
CA SER A 649 11.34 16.69 -16.00
C SER A 649 10.61 17.38 -14.84
N ILE A 650 10.60 16.78 -13.64
CA ILE A 650 9.81 17.32 -12.54
C ILE A 650 10.41 18.63 -12.00
N LYS A 651 9.52 19.57 -11.67
CA LYS A 651 9.80 20.86 -11.04
C LYS A 651 9.31 20.90 -9.59
N GLU A 652 8.35 20.05 -9.25
CA GLU A 652 7.73 19.99 -7.94
C GLU A 652 7.60 18.57 -7.43
N ILE A 653 7.94 18.36 -6.16
CA ILE A 653 7.54 17.18 -5.38
C ILE A 653 6.27 17.57 -4.63
N GLY A 654 5.14 17.00 -5.04
CA GLY A 654 3.83 17.37 -4.53
C GLY A 654 3.60 16.99 -3.08
N GLU A 655 2.47 17.44 -2.54
CA GLU A 655 2.04 17.11 -1.19
C GLU A 655 1.90 15.59 -1.02
N TYR A 656 2.38 15.05 0.09
CA TYR A 656 2.33 13.63 0.43
C TYR A 656 3.01 12.66 -0.58
N ALA A 657 3.82 13.16 -1.52
CA ALA A 657 4.35 12.34 -2.62
C ALA A 657 5.06 11.04 -2.17
N PHE A 658 5.86 11.07 -1.10
CA PHE A 658 6.52 9.90 -0.50
C PHE A 658 5.96 9.56 0.88
N TYR A 659 4.75 10.00 1.21
CA TYR A 659 4.26 9.89 2.57
C TYR A 659 4.19 8.43 3.05
N ASP A 660 4.79 8.17 4.22
CA ASP A 660 5.02 6.85 4.81
C ASP A 660 5.81 5.87 3.92
N CYS A 661 6.71 6.37 3.08
CA CYS A 661 7.63 5.51 2.35
C CYS A 661 8.72 4.98 3.29
N LYS A 662 8.37 4.02 4.17
CA LYS A 662 9.27 3.49 5.20
C LYS A 662 10.49 2.78 4.62
N GLU A 663 10.41 2.25 3.41
CA GLU A 663 11.54 1.61 2.75
C GLU A 663 12.49 2.63 2.07
N LEU A 664 12.12 3.91 1.99
CA LEU A 664 12.95 4.96 1.41
C LEU A 664 14.17 5.23 2.29
N LYS A 665 15.35 4.84 1.82
CA LYS A 665 16.64 5.15 2.47
C LYS A 665 17.35 6.33 1.86
N ASN A 666 17.19 6.49 0.54
CA ASN A 666 17.82 7.51 -0.25
C ASN A 666 16.85 8.05 -1.30
N VAL A 667 17.07 9.28 -1.76
CA VAL A 667 16.35 9.86 -2.91
C VAL A 667 17.25 10.88 -3.62
N THR A 668 17.26 10.84 -4.96
CA THR A 668 17.95 11.83 -5.79
C THR A 668 16.94 12.81 -6.36
N ILE A 669 17.06 14.07 -5.95
CA ILE A 669 16.22 15.19 -6.40
C ILE A 669 16.82 15.76 -7.70
N PRO A 670 16.09 15.72 -8.83
CA PRO A 670 16.63 16.07 -10.14
C PRO A 670 16.82 17.58 -10.33
N ASN A 671 17.50 17.94 -11.42
CA ASN A 671 18.06 19.26 -11.64
C ASN A 671 17.02 20.41 -11.69
N LYS A 672 15.80 20.14 -12.14
CA LYS A 672 14.75 21.15 -12.36
C LYS A 672 13.84 21.40 -11.14
N VAL A 673 13.99 20.66 -10.04
CA VAL A 673 13.10 20.81 -8.86
C VAL A 673 13.33 22.12 -8.13
N THR A 674 12.25 22.85 -7.88
CA THR A 674 12.25 24.13 -7.16
C THR A 674 11.34 24.17 -5.94
N THR A 675 10.51 23.13 -5.72
CA THR A 675 9.48 23.11 -4.67
C THR A 675 9.30 21.71 -4.07
N ILE A 676 9.13 21.64 -2.74
CA ILE A 676 8.82 20.41 -1.99
C ILE A 676 7.58 20.68 -1.11
N GLY A 677 6.48 19.99 -1.43
CA GLY A 677 5.17 20.20 -0.83
C GLY A 677 5.03 19.72 0.61
N LYS A 678 3.86 20.00 1.19
CA LYS A 678 3.44 19.55 2.52
C LYS A 678 3.59 18.04 2.67
N ARG A 679 4.21 17.58 3.76
CA ARG A 679 4.36 16.15 4.08
C ARG A 679 4.98 15.30 2.94
N ALA A 680 5.70 15.90 2.00
CA ALA A 680 6.26 15.21 0.83
C ALA A 680 7.11 13.99 1.22
N PHE A 681 7.90 14.09 2.28
CA PHE A 681 8.69 13.00 2.91
C PHE A 681 8.22 12.74 4.35
N GLY A 682 6.93 12.96 4.64
CA GLY A 682 6.36 12.71 5.95
C GLY A 682 6.32 11.21 6.26
N LEU A 683 6.72 10.84 7.47
CA LEU A 683 6.83 9.46 7.97
C LEU A 683 7.84 8.56 7.21
N CYS A 684 8.76 9.13 6.43
CA CYS A 684 9.88 8.41 5.81
C CYS A 684 10.98 8.10 6.84
N SER A 685 10.68 7.27 7.84
CA SER A 685 11.53 7.06 9.02
C SER A 685 12.93 6.48 8.75
N ASN A 686 13.15 5.83 7.62
CA ASN A 686 14.47 5.27 7.24
C ASN A 686 15.25 6.15 6.25
N LEU A 687 14.70 7.30 5.84
CA LEU A 687 15.39 8.21 4.92
C LEU A 687 16.63 8.75 5.62
N ASN A 688 17.80 8.53 5.03
CA ASN A 688 19.09 8.89 5.60
C ASN A 688 20.02 9.60 4.61
N THR A 689 19.69 9.62 3.32
CA THR A 689 20.47 10.29 2.28
C THR A 689 19.55 11.03 1.32
N ILE A 690 19.82 12.30 1.04
CA ILE A 690 19.17 13.05 -0.04
C ILE A 690 20.25 13.66 -0.90
N THR A 691 20.21 13.39 -2.21
CA THR A 691 21.16 13.95 -3.16
C THR A 691 20.44 14.98 -4.03
N PHE A 692 20.88 16.24 -3.98
CA PHE A 692 20.33 17.32 -4.79
C PHE A 692 21.20 17.55 -6.02
N LEU A 693 20.66 17.20 -7.19
CA LEU A 693 21.26 17.51 -8.50
C LEU A 693 20.77 18.84 -9.07
N CYS A 694 20.04 19.62 -8.28
CA CYS A 694 19.38 20.88 -8.64
C CYS A 694 20.32 21.90 -9.30
N ASP A 695 19.87 22.52 -10.39
CA ASP A 695 20.60 23.60 -11.08
C ASP A 695 20.73 24.85 -10.17
N ALA A 696 19.79 25.03 -9.25
CA ALA A 696 19.80 26.03 -8.18
C ALA A 696 19.32 25.42 -6.85
N MET A 697 19.80 25.95 -5.71
CA MET A 697 19.32 25.53 -4.40
C MET A 697 17.81 25.80 -4.26
N ILE A 698 17.06 24.82 -3.75
CA ILE A 698 15.64 24.99 -3.41
C ILE A 698 15.52 25.93 -2.20
N PRO A 699 14.87 27.11 -2.31
CA PRO A 699 14.74 28.04 -1.20
C PRO A 699 13.90 27.45 -0.06
N ALA A 700 14.25 27.79 1.19
CA ALA A 700 13.52 27.30 2.37
C ALA A 700 12.02 27.69 2.39
N ALA A 701 11.65 28.79 1.73
CA ALA A 701 10.26 29.23 1.58
C ALA A 701 9.43 28.30 0.67
N ASN A 702 10.09 27.53 -0.21
CA ASN A 702 9.45 26.55 -1.10
C ASN A 702 9.43 25.13 -0.51
N ILE A 703 9.74 25.02 0.79
CA ILE A 703 9.71 23.77 1.55
C ILE A 703 8.78 23.99 2.74
N ASN A 704 7.76 23.15 2.90
CA ASN A 704 6.81 23.33 3.99
C ASN A 704 7.47 23.04 5.35
N GLN A 705 7.41 24.01 6.27
CA GLN A 705 8.03 23.93 7.60
C GLN A 705 7.02 24.06 8.75
N ILE A 706 5.72 24.13 8.44
CA ILE A 706 4.65 24.22 9.45
C ILE A 706 4.64 22.92 10.30
N GLN A 707 4.66 23.06 11.62
CA GLN A 707 4.60 21.92 12.55
C GLN A 707 3.38 21.05 12.24
N SER A 708 3.54 19.72 12.29
CA SER A 708 2.55 18.72 11.86
C SER A 708 2.23 18.70 10.35
N GLU A 709 2.92 19.50 9.54
CA GLU A 709 2.77 19.53 8.08
C GLU A 709 4.12 19.52 7.33
N MET A 710 5.24 19.52 8.07
CA MET A 710 6.59 19.64 7.54
C MET A 710 6.84 18.67 6.38
N SER A 711 7.50 19.16 5.32
CA SER A 711 7.89 18.34 4.17
C SER A 711 8.74 17.15 4.60
N PHE A 712 9.66 17.37 5.52
CA PHE A 712 10.44 16.32 6.16
C PHE A 712 9.90 16.13 7.58
N ASP A 713 9.36 14.94 7.86
CA ASP A 713 8.92 14.54 9.20
C ASP A 713 9.17 13.04 9.37
N ASN A 714 9.86 12.60 10.42
CA ASN A 714 10.01 11.17 10.72
C ASN A 714 8.95 10.63 11.70
N GLY A 715 7.94 11.45 12.04
CA GLY A 715 6.87 11.16 13.00
C GLY A 715 7.15 11.69 14.40
N SER A 716 8.42 11.98 14.75
CA SER A 716 8.75 12.55 16.07
C SER A 716 8.50 14.05 16.16
N GLN A 717 8.55 14.75 15.02
CA GLN A 717 8.58 16.22 14.93
C GLN A 717 9.65 16.89 15.83
N ALA A 718 10.63 16.13 16.33
CA ALA A 718 11.71 16.63 17.17
C ALA A 718 12.78 17.30 16.30
N PRO A 719 13.41 18.41 16.71
CA PRO A 719 14.43 19.09 15.91
C PRO A 719 15.59 18.19 15.44
N ASP A 720 15.93 17.16 16.21
CA ASP A 720 17.02 16.23 15.91
C ASP A 720 16.75 15.31 14.70
N MET A 721 15.51 15.22 14.21
CA MET A 721 15.15 14.35 13.09
C MET A 721 16.02 14.56 11.84
N PHE A 722 16.40 15.81 11.56
CA PHE A 722 17.20 16.19 10.40
C PHE A 722 18.64 15.67 10.50
N ARG A 723 19.15 15.45 11.71
CA ARG A 723 20.54 15.01 11.96
C ARG A 723 20.83 13.58 11.52
N ASN A 724 19.78 12.81 11.21
CA ASN A 724 19.90 11.45 10.67
C ASN A 724 20.01 11.43 9.13
N ILE A 725 19.81 12.57 8.47
CA ILE A 725 19.78 12.67 7.01
C ILE A 725 21.04 13.39 6.54
N THR A 726 21.88 12.66 5.79
CA THR A 726 22.99 13.20 5.01
C THR A 726 22.45 13.87 3.76
N ILE A 727 22.89 15.10 3.47
CA ILE A 727 22.58 15.77 2.21
C ILE A 727 23.85 15.87 1.36
N ASN A 728 23.75 15.49 0.09
CA ASN A 728 24.83 15.61 -0.90
C ASN A 728 24.40 16.59 -1.99
N VAL A 729 25.26 17.53 -2.36
CA VAL A 729 25.00 18.54 -3.39
C VAL A 729 26.15 18.61 -4.38
N ARG A 730 25.94 19.20 -5.57
CA ARG A 730 27.04 19.46 -6.49
C ARG A 730 28.02 20.48 -5.88
N LYS A 731 29.32 20.29 -6.09
CA LYS A 731 30.39 21.11 -5.51
C LYS A 731 30.21 22.61 -5.76
N GLU A 732 29.80 22.99 -6.95
CA GLU A 732 29.52 24.38 -7.33
C GLU A 732 28.32 24.99 -6.59
N ARG A 733 27.47 24.17 -5.95
CA ARG A 733 26.30 24.58 -5.15
C ARG A 733 26.53 24.49 -3.66
N LEU A 734 27.65 23.94 -3.20
CA LEU A 734 27.90 23.72 -1.77
C LEU A 734 27.76 25.01 -0.95
N ALA A 735 28.31 26.13 -1.46
CA ALA A 735 28.23 27.43 -0.79
C ALA A 735 26.79 27.93 -0.60
N ASP A 736 25.93 27.75 -1.60
CA ASP A 736 24.52 28.15 -1.55
C ASP A 736 23.79 27.42 -0.41
N TYR A 737 23.95 26.09 -0.36
CA TYR A 737 23.33 25.23 0.67
C TYR A 737 23.91 25.47 2.06
N GLN A 738 25.22 25.74 2.18
CA GLN A 738 25.85 26.07 3.46
C GLN A 738 25.44 27.45 3.99
N ALA A 739 25.04 28.38 3.13
CA ALA A 739 24.57 29.70 3.55
C ALA A 739 23.16 29.64 4.17
N GLU A 740 22.28 28.81 3.61
CA GLU A 740 20.85 28.73 3.96
C GLU A 740 20.57 28.04 5.32
N PRO A 741 19.98 28.73 6.30
CA PRO A 741 19.69 28.19 7.63
C PRO A 741 18.89 26.88 7.65
N PHE A 742 17.99 26.66 6.70
CA PHE A 742 17.21 25.43 6.65
C PHE A 742 18.09 24.18 6.51
N TYR A 743 19.06 24.18 5.59
CA TYR A 743 19.90 23.00 5.32
C TYR A 743 20.92 22.71 6.43
N LYS A 744 21.24 23.70 7.28
CA LYS A 744 22.08 23.50 8.49
C LYS A 744 21.45 22.59 9.54
N LYS A 745 20.13 22.36 9.46
CA LYS A 745 19.42 21.43 10.35
C LYS A 745 19.81 19.97 10.07
N PHE A 746 20.15 19.64 8.82
CA PHE A 746 20.53 18.31 8.38
C PHE A 746 21.89 17.88 8.92
N LYS A 747 22.22 16.58 8.80
CA LYS A 747 23.52 16.05 9.24
C LYS A 747 24.65 16.84 8.60
N GLN A 748 25.57 17.32 9.44
CA GLN A 748 26.74 18.09 9.02
C GLN A 748 28.03 17.23 9.02
N PRO A 749 29.01 17.54 8.17
CA PRO A 749 28.97 18.55 7.10
C PRO A 749 28.07 18.14 5.93
N ILE A 750 27.56 19.11 5.17
CA ILE A 750 26.91 18.88 3.87
C ILE A 750 27.93 18.24 2.93
N GLY A 751 27.58 17.09 2.34
CA GLY A 751 28.42 16.42 1.37
C GLY A 751 28.42 17.15 0.02
N GLU A 752 29.55 17.16 -0.66
CA GLU A 752 29.69 17.67 -2.02
C GLU A 752 30.02 16.56 -3.02
N SER A 753 29.83 16.81 -4.32
CA SER A 753 30.48 16.01 -5.35
C SER A 753 32.00 16.10 -5.20
N PHE A 754 32.69 15.00 -5.48
CA PHE A 754 34.11 14.84 -5.28
C PHE A 754 34.78 14.32 -6.53
N VAL A 755 36.08 14.59 -6.68
CA VAL A 755 36.88 14.14 -7.81
C VAL A 755 37.79 13.00 -7.37
N GLU A 756 37.67 11.85 -8.01
CA GLU A 756 38.64 10.76 -7.89
C GLU A 756 39.37 10.60 -9.22
N GLY A 757 40.67 10.88 -9.20
CA GLY A 757 41.46 10.99 -10.42
C GLY A 757 41.00 12.18 -11.28
N THR A 758 40.27 11.89 -12.35
CA THR A 758 39.83 12.86 -13.38
C THR A 758 38.31 12.89 -13.55
N GLU A 759 37.60 12.07 -12.79
CA GLU A 759 36.15 11.90 -12.83
C GLU A 759 35.51 12.54 -11.60
N GLU A 760 34.43 13.28 -11.80
CA GLU A 760 33.61 13.84 -10.74
C GLU A 760 32.45 12.89 -10.42
N TYR A 761 32.26 12.60 -9.14
CA TYR A 761 31.23 11.71 -8.62
C TYR A 761 30.42 12.39 -7.53
N ILE A 762 29.17 11.97 -7.36
CA ILE A 762 28.34 12.33 -6.20
C ILE A 762 27.71 11.08 -5.60
N ALA A 763 27.71 10.97 -4.28
CA ALA A 763 27.05 9.86 -3.60
C ALA A 763 25.52 10.03 -3.73
N VAL A 764 24.85 9.00 -4.25
CA VAL A 764 23.37 8.91 -4.32
C VAL A 764 22.80 8.05 -3.20
N SER A 765 23.66 7.26 -2.56
CA SER A 765 23.37 6.50 -1.34
C SER A 765 24.66 6.18 -0.59
N ASP A 766 24.55 5.34 0.44
CA ASP A 766 25.72 4.79 1.12
C ASP A 766 26.53 3.78 0.30
N LYS A 767 26.01 3.30 -0.83
CA LYS A 767 26.61 2.23 -1.62
C LYS A 767 27.02 2.67 -3.02
N ASP A 768 26.33 3.66 -3.58
CA ASP A 768 26.39 3.97 -5.01
C ASP A 768 26.67 5.45 -5.25
N VAL A 769 27.45 5.72 -6.30
CA VAL A 769 27.72 7.07 -6.82
C VAL A 769 27.21 7.23 -8.25
N ASP A 770 26.92 8.49 -8.58
CA ASP A 770 26.65 8.96 -9.93
C ASP A 770 27.86 9.74 -10.48
N MET A 771 28.32 9.38 -11.68
CA MET A 771 29.41 10.08 -12.36
C MET A 771 28.87 11.32 -13.08
N LEU A 772 29.23 12.50 -12.59
CA LEU A 772 28.74 13.79 -13.09
C LEU A 772 29.59 14.37 -14.21
N GLY A 773 30.87 13.98 -14.30
CA GLY A 773 31.82 14.63 -15.20
C GLY A 773 33.11 13.86 -15.38
N THR A 774 33.82 14.11 -16.48
CA THR A 774 35.22 13.69 -16.64
C THR A 774 36.04 14.73 -17.40
N THR A 775 37.32 14.86 -17.02
CA THR A 775 38.33 15.67 -17.71
C THR A 775 39.43 14.81 -18.36
N ARG A 776 39.19 13.50 -18.49
CA ARG A 776 40.13 12.55 -19.13
C ARG A 776 40.54 13.01 -20.52
N LYS A 777 41.79 12.66 -20.83
CA LYS A 777 42.42 12.86 -22.14
C LYS A 777 42.70 11.54 -22.84
N ASP A 778 42.32 10.43 -22.22
CA ASP A 778 42.62 9.10 -22.73
C ASP A 778 41.85 8.85 -24.02
N TYR A 779 42.48 8.19 -25.00
CA TYR A 779 41.78 7.78 -26.22
C TYR A 779 40.61 6.86 -25.89
N THR A 780 40.88 5.82 -25.07
CA THR A 780 39.89 4.87 -24.58
C THR A 780 39.64 5.11 -23.09
N PHE A 781 38.49 5.74 -22.78
CA PHE A 781 38.03 5.93 -21.41
C PHE A 781 37.39 4.64 -20.90
N ILE A 782 37.86 4.14 -19.76
CA ILE A 782 37.24 3.00 -19.07
C ILE A 782 36.50 3.51 -17.86
N LEU A 783 35.19 3.28 -17.82
CA LEU A 783 34.41 3.60 -16.62
C LEU A 783 34.85 2.66 -15.48
N PRO A 784 35.33 3.21 -14.34
CA PRO A 784 35.63 2.37 -13.19
C PRO A 784 34.33 1.76 -12.66
N THR A 785 34.39 0.51 -12.19
CA THR A 785 33.23 -0.16 -11.56
C THR A 785 33.03 0.30 -10.12
N GLU A 786 34.08 0.85 -9.51
CA GLU A 786 34.13 1.27 -8.11
C GLU A 786 35.09 2.45 -7.93
N VAL A 787 34.80 3.29 -6.95
CA VAL A 787 35.67 4.40 -6.52
C VAL A 787 35.79 4.41 -5.01
N THR A 788 36.90 4.91 -4.48
CA THR A 788 37.12 5.05 -3.03
C THR A 788 37.31 6.52 -2.70
N HIS A 789 36.45 7.06 -1.85
CA HIS A 789 36.52 8.44 -1.39
C HIS A 789 36.46 8.47 0.14
N ASN A 790 37.40 9.16 0.78
CA ASN A 790 37.54 9.24 2.24
C ASN A 790 37.52 7.86 2.95
N GLY A 791 38.18 6.86 2.34
CA GLY A 791 38.24 5.49 2.85
C GLY A 791 36.94 4.68 2.68
N LYS A 792 35.87 5.27 2.13
CA LYS A 792 34.63 4.58 1.80
C LYS A 792 34.61 4.21 0.32
N LYS A 793 34.21 2.97 0.06
CA LYS A 793 34.12 2.39 -1.28
C LYS A 793 32.69 2.51 -1.81
N TYR A 794 32.55 2.97 -3.04
CA TYR A 794 31.28 3.13 -3.73
C TYR A 794 31.28 2.37 -5.06
N ASN A 795 30.12 1.81 -5.42
CA ASN A 795 29.89 1.32 -6.79
C ASN A 795 29.58 2.50 -7.71
N VAL A 796 30.16 2.49 -8.91
CA VAL A 796 29.78 3.44 -9.96
C VAL A 796 28.60 2.85 -10.73
N SER A 797 27.40 3.17 -10.25
CA SER A 797 26.16 2.57 -10.75
C SER A 797 25.39 3.49 -11.69
N LEU A 798 25.72 4.79 -11.73
CA LEU A 798 25.06 5.77 -12.57
C LEU A 798 26.09 6.56 -13.40
N ILE A 799 25.74 6.81 -14.66
CA ILE A 799 26.39 7.81 -15.51
C ILE A 799 25.40 8.96 -15.61
N GLY A 800 25.74 10.11 -15.05
CA GLY A 800 24.81 11.22 -14.87
C GLY A 800 24.39 11.89 -16.16
N ASP A 801 23.37 12.74 -16.05
CA ASP A 801 22.97 13.60 -17.16
C ASP A 801 24.16 14.49 -17.55
N TYR A 802 24.45 14.57 -18.86
CA TYR A 802 25.54 15.37 -19.42
C TYR A 802 26.97 15.00 -18.95
N ALA A 803 27.19 13.78 -18.45
CA ALA A 803 28.48 13.38 -17.85
C ALA A 803 29.73 13.62 -18.72
N PHE A 804 29.59 13.61 -20.05
CA PHE A 804 30.71 13.85 -20.98
C PHE A 804 30.71 15.26 -21.61
N GLN A 805 29.87 16.20 -21.16
CA GLN A 805 29.79 17.54 -21.76
C GLN A 805 31.12 18.32 -21.71
N ASN A 806 31.92 18.06 -20.67
CA ASN A 806 33.22 18.68 -20.45
C ASN A 806 34.40 17.75 -20.83
N ALA A 807 34.11 16.60 -21.44
CA ALA A 807 35.14 15.68 -21.89
C ALA A 807 36.02 16.30 -22.97
N THR A 808 37.30 15.96 -22.97
CA THR A 808 38.22 16.47 -23.98
C THR A 808 38.00 15.78 -25.34
N ASN A 809 38.40 16.42 -26.43
CA ASN A 809 38.39 15.81 -27.77
C ASN A 809 39.31 14.58 -27.89
N GLY A 810 40.10 14.27 -26.85
CA GLY A 810 40.96 13.10 -26.77
C GLY A 810 40.17 11.80 -26.60
N ILE A 811 39.02 11.83 -25.92
CA ILE A 811 38.20 10.63 -25.69
C ILE A 811 37.47 10.27 -26.98
N LYS A 812 37.83 9.12 -27.55
CA LYS A 812 37.24 8.55 -28.76
C LYS A 812 36.43 7.30 -28.49
N GLU A 813 36.84 6.52 -27.50
CA GLU A 813 36.17 5.30 -27.10
C GLU A 813 35.80 5.34 -25.62
N VAL A 814 34.62 4.81 -25.27
CA VAL A 814 34.19 4.64 -23.89
C VAL A 814 33.83 3.19 -23.63
N VAL A 815 34.43 2.57 -22.62
CA VAL A 815 34.11 1.21 -22.19
C VAL A 815 33.31 1.26 -20.90
N VAL A 816 32.05 0.89 -21.00
CA VAL A 816 31.13 0.74 -19.88
C VAL A 816 31.17 -0.71 -19.41
N LYS A 817 31.80 -0.93 -18.27
CA LYS A 817 31.87 -2.22 -17.59
C LYS A 817 30.54 -2.59 -16.92
N LYS A 818 30.53 -3.69 -16.17
CA LYS A 818 29.36 -4.18 -15.41
C LYS A 818 28.94 -3.16 -14.33
N ASN A 819 27.75 -3.35 -13.77
CA ASN A 819 27.16 -2.60 -12.64
C ASN A 819 26.51 -1.25 -12.92
N VAL A 820 26.67 -0.66 -14.11
CA VAL A 820 25.86 0.52 -14.47
C VAL A 820 24.39 0.13 -14.52
N LYS A 821 23.53 0.88 -13.83
CA LYS A 821 22.08 0.66 -13.74
C LYS A 821 21.28 1.84 -14.28
N TYR A 822 21.92 2.99 -14.51
CA TYR A 822 21.30 4.18 -15.07
C TYR A 822 22.30 4.98 -15.92
N ILE A 823 21.83 5.48 -17.07
CA ILE A 823 22.54 6.33 -18.01
C ILE A 823 21.65 7.54 -18.27
N GLY A 824 22.16 8.70 -17.87
CA GLY A 824 21.48 9.98 -17.89
C GLY A 824 21.25 10.53 -19.29
N ALA A 825 20.34 11.50 -19.38
CA ALA A 825 20.02 12.20 -20.61
C ALA A 825 21.28 12.85 -21.19
N LYS A 826 21.52 12.64 -22.49
CA LYS A 826 22.72 13.14 -23.20
C LYS A 826 24.06 12.78 -22.52
N ALA A 827 24.12 11.68 -21.76
CA ALA A 827 25.30 11.29 -20.99
C ALA A 827 26.62 11.34 -21.79
N PHE A 828 26.65 10.79 -23.02
CA PHE A 828 27.86 10.68 -23.84
C PHE A 828 28.02 11.82 -24.88
N MET A 829 27.28 12.92 -24.74
CA MET A 829 27.40 14.09 -25.62
C MET A 829 28.51 15.02 -25.13
N THR A 830 29.46 15.40 -26.00
CA THR A 830 30.48 16.41 -25.66
C THR A 830 30.08 17.83 -26.07
N LYS A 831 29.02 17.99 -26.87
CA LYS A 831 28.41 19.28 -27.20
C LYS A 831 26.88 19.16 -27.14
N ILE A 832 26.32 19.55 -26.00
CA ILE A 832 24.91 19.35 -25.64
C ILE A 832 23.95 20.07 -26.61
N ASP A 833 24.24 21.32 -26.97
CA ASP A 833 23.35 22.16 -27.78
C ASP A 833 23.24 21.66 -29.23
N ASN A 834 24.29 21.01 -29.74
CA ASN A 834 24.35 20.52 -31.12
C ASN A 834 24.01 19.03 -31.25
N ASN A 835 23.77 18.32 -30.14
CA ASN A 835 23.60 16.85 -30.11
C ASN A 835 24.75 16.10 -30.82
N THR A 836 25.98 16.57 -30.64
CA THR A 836 27.18 15.98 -31.23
C THR A 836 28.13 15.50 -30.13
N SER A 837 28.96 14.52 -30.48
CA SER A 837 29.98 13.98 -29.57
C SER A 837 31.28 13.73 -30.32
N THR A 838 32.40 13.93 -29.62
CA THR A 838 33.71 13.47 -30.05
C THR A 838 33.96 12.01 -29.71
N VAL A 839 33.09 11.41 -28.88
CA VAL A 839 33.08 9.97 -28.59
C VAL A 839 32.53 9.23 -29.82
N GLU A 840 33.41 8.48 -30.46
CA GLU A 840 33.15 7.75 -31.70
C GLU A 840 32.53 6.38 -31.42
N SER A 841 32.95 5.71 -30.33
CA SER A 841 32.41 4.39 -29.97
C SER A 841 32.17 4.24 -28.46
N VAL A 842 31.08 3.58 -28.09
CA VAL A 842 30.78 3.17 -26.71
C VAL A 842 30.59 1.65 -26.67
N PHE A 843 31.34 0.97 -25.81
CA PHE A 843 31.32 -0.47 -25.63
C PHE A 843 30.61 -0.81 -24.32
N PHE A 844 29.52 -1.56 -24.38
CA PHE A 844 28.84 -2.10 -23.20
C PHE A 844 29.20 -3.58 -23.03
N ILE A 845 29.88 -3.85 -21.92
CA ILE A 845 30.38 -5.18 -21.58
C ILE A 845 29.32 -6.02 -20.84
N GLU A 846 28.33 -5.35 -20.23
CA GLU A 846 27.16 -6.00 -19.64
C GLU A 846 26.33 -6.75 -20.70
N SER A 847 25.73 -7.88 -20.31
CA SER A 847 24.93 -8.73 -21.20
C SER A 847 23.43 -8.66 -20.89
N THR A 848 23.04 -8.09 -19.74
CA THR A 848 21.64 -7.95 -19.32
C THR A 848 21.20 -6.50 -19.17
N PRO A 849 20.90 -5.79 -20.29
CA PRO A 849 20.33 -4.44 -20.24
C PRO A 849 18.88 -4.46 -19.76
N THR A 850 18.41 -3.33 -19.23
CA THR A 850 16.99 -3.12 -18.90
C THR A 850 16.47 -1.83 -19.53
N LYS A 851 15.14 -1.72 -19.67
CA LYS A 851 14.47 -0.49 -20.10
C LYS A 851 14.72 0.67 -19.13
N SER A 852 14.91 0.38 -17.84
CA SER A 852 15.18 1.39 -16.81
C SER A 852 16.64 1.87 -16.79
N MET A 853 17.51 1.30 -17.61
CA MET A 853 18.92 1.66 -17.70
C MET A 853 19.14 2.99 -18.44
N LEU A 854 18.30 3.35 -19.40
CA LEU A 854 18.36 4.64 -20.09
C LEU A 854 17.33 5.60 -19.51
N SER A 855 17.73 6.84 -19.24
CA SER A 855 16.82 7.89 -18.78
C SER A 855 15.64 8.09 -19.73
N THR A 856 15.88 8.06 -21.04
CA THR A 856 14.87 8.30 -22.07
C THR A 856 13.79 7.22 -22.14
N THR A 857 14.14 5.95 -21.94
CA THR A 857 13.15 4.85 -21.92
C THR A 857 12.55 4.62 -20.55
N ARG A 858 13.30 4.89 -19.47
CA ARG A 858 12.77 4.84 -18.10
C ARG A 858 11.72 5.92 -17.87
N PHE A 859 12.02 7.14 -18.33
CA PHE A 859 11.20 8.32 -18.08
C PHE A 859 10.36 8.79 -19.25
N GLU A 860 10.33 8.02 -20.35
CA GLU A 860 9.54 8.31 -21.55
C GLU A 860 9.79 9.73 -22.11
N LEU A 861 11.06 10.17 -22.08
CA LEU A 861 11.43 11.55 -22.41
C LEU A 861 11.16 11.90 -23.88
N ASP A 862 11.08 10.92 -24.77
CA ASP A 862 10.77 11.13 -26.19
C ASP A 862 9.38 11.75 -26.41
N GLU A 863 8.44 11.59 -25.46
CA GLU A 863 7.13 12.24 -25.49
C GLU A 863 7.21 13.79 -25.40
N THR A 864 8.33 14.33 -24.90
CA THR A 864 8.59 15.78 -24.87
C THR A 864 8.91 16.37 -26.25
N LYS A 865 9.19 15.51 -27.25
CA LYS A 865 9.64 15.86 -28.60
C LYS A 865 11.04 16.49 -28.68
N GLU A 866 11.72 16.69 -27.56
CA GLU A 866 13.12 17.10 -27.47
C GLU A 866 14.04 15.87 -27.54
N ASN A 867 15.23 16.03 -28.14
CA ASN A 867 16.19 14.95 -28.25
C ASN A 867 17.02 14.83 -26.97
N TYR A 868 16.71 13.85 -26.14
CA TYR A 868 17.45 13.52 -24.91
C TYR A 868 18.34 12.28 -25.05
N ASN A 869 18.55 11.78 -26.28
CA ASN A 869 19.37 10.60 -26.53
C ASN A 869 20.72 10.68 -25.83
N GLU A 870 21.08 9.56 -25.21
CA GLU A 870 22.31 9.36 -24.46
C GLU A 870 23.53 9.43 -25.39
N PHE A 871 23.35 9.16 -26.69
CA PHE A 871 24.38 9.04 -27.72
C PHE A 871 24.14 9.98 -28.91
N ALA A 872 25.22 10.50 -29.50
CA ALA A 872 25.15 11.23 -30.77
C ALA A 872 24.88 10.27 -31.94
N ALA A 873 24.29 10.76 -33.04
CA ALA A 873 24.01 9.94 -34.23
C ALA A 873 25.28 9.38 -34.91
N THR A 874 26.45 9.94 -34.59
CA THR A 874 27.76 9.50 -35.08
C THR A 874 28.40 8.44 -34.20
N THR A 875 27.87 8.19 -33.00
CA THR A 875 28.48 7.28 -32.02
C THR A 875 28.07 5.83 -32.29
N LYS A 876 29.05 4.95 -32.50
CA LYS A 876 28.81 3.51 -32.63
C LYS A 876 28.65 2.88 -31.25
N ILE A 877 27.68 1.99 -31.10
CA ILE A 877 27.41 1.33 -29.81
C ILE A 877 27.67 -0.16 -29.99
N TYR A 878 28.70 -0.66 -29.31
CA TYR A 878 29.09 -2.05 -29.39
C TYR A 878 28.67 -2.82 -28.15
N VAL A 879 28.08 -3.99 -28.37
CA VAL A 879 27.63 -4.93 -27.33
C VAL A 879 28.13 -6.33 -27.70
N LYS A 880 28.10 -7.26 -26.74
CA LYS A 880 28.36 -8.67 -27.03
C LYS A 880 27.39 -9.23 -28.07
N LYS A 881 27.85 -10.20 -28.86
CA LYS A 881 27.04 -10.83 -29.92
C LYS A 881 25.78 -11.47 -29.32
N SER A 882 25.93 -12.17 -28.21
CA SER A 882 24.82 -12.81 -27.48
C SER A 882 23.79 -11.81 -26.96
N ALA A 883 24.22 -10.58 -26.62
CA ALA A 883 23.39 -9.58 -25.99
C ALA A 883 22.71 -8.60 -26.97
N LEU A 884 23.13 -8.56 -28.24
CA LEU A 884 22.65 -7.56 -29.22
C LEU A 884 21.13 -7.46 -29.30
N ASN A 885 20.44 -8.61 -29.41
CA ASN A 885 18.98 -8.61 -29.53
C ASN A 885 18.31 -8.17 -28.24
N THR A 886 18.86 -8.53 -27.08
CA THR A 886 18.38 -8.10 -25.76
C THR A 886 18.52 -6.59 -25.59
N TYR A 887 19.65 -6.00 -26.01
CA TYR A 887 19.85 -4.55 -26.05
C TYR A 887 18.86 -3.86 -26.98
N LYS A 888 18.71 -4.35 -28.21
CA LYS A 888 17.75 -3.79 -29.18
C LYS A 888 16.32 -3.82 -28.65
N ALA A 889 15.92 -4.89 -27.96
CA ALA A 889 14.60 -4.99 -27.36
C ALA A 889 14.43 -4.07 -26.14
N ALA A 890 15.38 -4.09 -25.20
CA ALA A 890 15.29 -3.31 -23.96
C ALA A 890 15.38 -1.79 -24.20
N TRP A 891 16.13 -1.36 -25.21
CA TRP A 891 16.37 0.05 -25.52
C TRP A 891 15.60 0.56 -26.75
N ALA A 892 14.70 -0.25 -27.32
CA ALA A 892 13.79 0.22 -28.35
C ALA A 892 12.96 1.38 -27.81
N LYS A 893 12.96 2.50 -28.53
CA LYS A 893 12.22 3.70 -28.16
C LYS A 893 10.91 3.78 -28.91
N THR A 894 9.82 3.90 -28.18
CA THR A 894 8.48 4.12 -28.70
C THR A 894 7.87 5.37 -28.11
N VAL A 895 6.94 5.97 -28.85
CA VAL A 895 6.10 7.08 -28.40
C VAL A 895 4.66 6.65 -28.62
N TYR A 896 3.79 6.89 -27.63
CA TYR A 896 2.39 6.58 -27.76
C TYR A 896 1.70 7.58 -28.72
N ASP A 897 1.15 7.07 -29.82
CA ASP A 897 0.34 7.85 -30.73
C ASP A 897 -1.13 7.84 -30.27
N VAL A 898 -1.59 8.99 -29.78
CA VAL A 898 -2.95 9.17 -29.27
C VAL A 898 -4.01 9.02 -30.37
N ALA A 899 -3.67 9.33 -31.62
CA ALA A 899 -4.62 9.25 -32.74
C ALA A 899 -4.90 7.79 -33.15
N THR A 900 -3.87 6.94 -33.13
CA THR A 900 -3.99 5.51 -33.48
C THR A 900 -4.21 4.61 -32.27
N GLY A 901 -3.91 5.11 -31.06
CA GLY A 901 -4.01 4.34 -29.81
C GLY A 901 -2.92 3.28 -29.66
N GLN A 902 -1.78 3.44 -30.35
CA GLN A 902 -0.70 2.44 -30.40
C GLN A 902 0.65 3.10 -30.12
N ASP A 903 1.56 2.33 -29.54
CA ASP A 903 2.97 2.72 -29.45
C ASP A 903 3.60 2.63 -30.85
N VAL A 904 4.09 3.76 -31.35
CA VAL A 904 4.82 3.83 -32.62
C VAL A 904 6.30 4.01 -32.34
N LYS A 905 7.15 3.59 -33.29
CA LYS A 905 8.60 3.75 -33.17
C LYS A 905 8.97 5.24 -33.06
N SER A 906 9.77 5.59 -32.06
CA SER A 906 10.26 6.96 -31.86
C SER A 906 11.19 7.39 -33.00
N LYS A 907 11.11 8.67 -33.39
CA LYS A 907 12.08 9.28 -34.31
C LYS A 907 13.50 9.38 -33.72
N PHE A 908 13.62 9.25 -32.40
CA PHE A 908 14.89 9.27 -31.67
C PHE A 908 15.41 7.87 -31.37
N ASP A 909 14.75 6.80 -31.85
CA ASP A 909 15.23 5.44 -31.68
C ASP A 909 16.63 5.27 -32.31
N PHE A 910 17.62 4.96 -31.48
CA PHE A 910 19.00 4.81 -31.90
C PHE A 910 19.43 3.35 -32.06
N THR A 911 18.53 2.38 -31.90
CA THR A 911 18.88 0.95 -31.84
C THR A 911 19.53 0.41 -33.13
N SER A 912 19.47 1.15 -34.23
CA SER A 912 20.24 0.89 -35.47
C SER A 912 21.74 1.14 -35.33
N GLN A 913 22.17 1.91 -34.32
CA GLN A 913 23.57 2.19 -33.99
C GLN A 913 24.21 1.05 -33.17
N LEU A 914 23.42 0.12 -32.65
CA LEU A 914 23.87 -1.08 -31.93
C LEU A 914 24.41 -2.13 -32.91
N ASP A 915 25.66 -2.53 -32.72
CA ASP A 915 26.33 -3.59 -33.47
C ASP A 915 27.18 -4.45 -32.51
N TYR A 916 27.61 -5.63 -32.95
CA TYR A 916 28.60 -6.45 -32.25
C TYR A 916 29.90 -6.62 -33.04
N LYS A 917 29.91 -6.18 -34.31
CA LYS A 917 31.03 -6.35 -35.23
C LYS A 917 31.96 -5.14 -35.23
N ILE A 918 33.12 -5.27 -34.61
CA ILE A 918 34.11 -4.21 -34.49
C ILE A 918 35.13 -4.34 -35.64
N LYS A 919 35.30 -3.28 -36.44
CA LYS A 919 36.04 -3.30 -37.73
C LYS A 919 37.29 -2.42 -37.76
N ASP A 920 37.81 -2.03 -36.59
CA ASP A 920 38.97 -1.15 -36.48
C ASP A 920 40.33 -1.88 -36.60
N VAL A 921 40.31 -3.21 -36.79
CA VAL A 921 41.49 -4.04 -37.03
C VAL A 921 41.47 -4.64 -38.42
N LYS A 922 42.59 -4.48 -39.13
CA LYS A 922 42.88 -5.16 -40.39
C LYS A 922 44.33 -5.65 -40.38
N ILE A 923 44.54 -6.93 -40.69
CA ILE A 923 45.89 -7.50 -40.84
C ILE A 923 46.20 -7.60 -42.33
N THR A 924 47.14 -6.79 -42.82
CA THR A 924 47.46 -6.70 -44.26
C THR A 924 48.52 -7.71 -44.71
N HIS A 925 49.06 -8.48 -43.78
CA HIS A 925 50.10 -9.50 -43.98
C HIS A 925 49.76 -10.77 -43.17
N LYS A 926 50.61 -11.81 -43.24
CA LYS A 926 50.39 -13.07 -42.53
C LYS A 926 50.30 -12.89 -41.00
N TYR A 927 50.96 -11.86 -40.48
CA TYR A 927 51.07 -11.57 -39.05
C TYR A 927 50.73 -10.11 -38.73
N GLY A 928 50.13 -9.91 -37.55
CA GLY A 928 49.81 -8.63 -36.95
C GLY A 928 49.94 -8.70 -35.42
N THR A 929 49.59 -7.62 -34.73
CA THR A 929 49.58 -7.56 -33.27
C THR A 929 48.32 -6.89 -32.77
N PHE A 930 47.86 -7.23 -31.58
CA PHE A 930 46.61 -6.70 -31.04
C PHE A 930 46.62 -6.67 -29.51
N ALA A 931 45.82 -5.76 -28.94
CA ALA A 931 45.50 -5.70 -27.53
C ALA A 931 44.21 -4.86 -27.34
N ARG A 932 43.38 -5.20 -26.36
CA ARG A 932 42.19 -4.43 -25.94
C ARG A 932 42.01 -4.53 -24.43
N GLU A 933 41.29 -3.59 -23.85
CA GLU A 933 40.97 -3.45 -22.42
C GLU A 933 39.81 -4.32 -21.93
N PHE A 934 39.15 -5.01 -22.86
CA PHE A 934 38.14 -6.03 -22.64
C PHE A 934 38.49 -7.27 -23.47
N ASP A 935 37.92 -8.42 -23.09
CA ASP A 935 38.14 -9.67 -23.81
C ASP A 935 37.60 -9.58 -25.23
N THR A 936 38.30 -10.16 -26.20
CA THR A 936 37.90 -10.12 -27.61
C THR A 936 37.94 -11.49 -28.23
N ASP A 937 37.06 -11.72 -29.22
CA ASP A 937 37.01 -12.98 -29.95
C ASP A 937 37.13 -12.73 -31.46
N PHE A 938 38.18 -13.28 -32.06
CA PHE A 938 38.40 -13.27 -33.51
C PHE A 938 37.82 -14.50 -34.21
N LYS A 939 37.44 -15.56 -33.47
CA LYS A 939 36.90 -16.79 -34.04
C LYS A 939 35.52 -16.58 -34.66
N ASP A 940 34.75 -15.64 -34.13
CA ASP A 940 33.38 -15.39 -34.58
C ASP A 940 33.28 -15.07 -36.08
N TYR A 941 34.26 -14.35 -36.63
CA TYR A 941 34.32 -14.02 -38.06
C TYR A 941 34.37 -15.30 -38.90
N TYR A 942 35.34 -16.17 -38.61
CA TYR A 942 35.51 -17.44 -39.31
C TYR A 942 34.28 -18.33 -39.16
N ASN A 943 33.75 -18.45 -37.93
CA ASN A 943 32.56 -19.25 -37.65
C ASN A 943 31.33 -18.76 -38.43
N THR A 944 31.23 -17.45 -38.68
CA THR A 944 30.09 -16.84 -39.38
C THR A 944 30.25 -16.83 -40.89
N LYS A 945 31.47 -16.62 -41.41
CA LYS A 945 31.73 -16.40 -42.84
C LYS A 945 32.38 -17.60 -43.55
N GLY A 946 32.98 -18.52 -42.80
CA GLY A 946 33.72 -19.67 -43.33
C GLY A 946 35.04 -19.29 -44.01
N ASN A 947 35.55 -18.09 -43.80
CA ASN A 947 36.80 -17.59 -44.39
C ASN A 947 37.59 -16.72 -43.38
N THR A 948 38.91 -16.59 -43.54
CA THR A 948 39.82 -15.88 -42.61
C THR A 948 39.84 -16.47 -41.20
N ASP A 949 40.68 -17.47 -40.99
CA ASP A 949 40.92 -17.99 -39.64
C ASP A 949 42.10 -17.25 -39.00
N VAL A 950 41.90 -16.69 -37.81
CA VAL A 950 42.92 -15.92 -37.08
C VAL A 950 43.14 -16.56 -35.72
N ALA A 951 44.40 -16.67 -35.32
CA ALA A 951 44.81 -17.19 -34.03
C ALA A 951 45.70 -16.19 -33.29
N ALA A 952 45.58 -16.18 -31.96
CA ALA A 952 46.35 -15.34 -31.07
C ALA A 952 47.47 -16.14 -30.39
N PHE A 953 48.67 -15.57 -30.40
CA PHE A 953 49.87 -16.19 -29.88
C PHE A 953 50.58 -15.25 -28.90
N VAL A 954 51.18 -15.87 -27.88
CA VAL A 954 52.00 -15.23 -26.83
C VAL A 954 53.28 -16.02 -26.63
N ALA A 955 54.30 -15.41 -26.03
CA ALA A 955 55.58 -16.05 -25.79
C ALA A 955 56.18 -15.69 -24.43
N GLY A 956 56.95 -16.63 -23.89
CA GLY A 956 57.73 -16.50 -22.66
C GLY A 956 58.95 -15.56 -22.79
N SER A 957 59.50 -15.11 -21.65
CA SER A 957 60.79 -14.41 -21.59
C SER A 957 62.00 -15.30 -21.88
N LYS A 958 61.79 -16.62 -21.97
CA LYS A 958 62.83 -17.60 -22.23
C LYS A 958 63.20 -17.62 -23.71
N ILE A 959 64.44 -17.24 -24.00
CA ILE A 959 65.05 -17.34 -25.32
C ILE A 959 65.70 -18.71 -25.44
N LEU A 960 65.37 -19.47 -26.49
CA LEU A 960 65.93 -20.78 -26.74
C LEU A 960 67.19 -20.64 -27.60
N GLU A 961 68.34 -21.01 -27.05
CA GLU A 961 69.61 -21.09 -27.77
C GLU A 961 69.75 -22.46 -28.45
N LYS A 962 69.57 -22.53 -29.77
CA LYS A 962 69.81 -23.72 -30.58
C LYS A 962 70.49 -23.30 -31.89
N GLY A 963 71.43 -24.11 -32.40
CA GLY A 963 71.92 -24.00 -33.77
C GLY A 963 70.86 -24.53 -34.73
N GLY A 964 70.46 -23.73 -35.74
CA GLY A 964 69.32 -24.05 -36.60
C GLY A 964 69.61 -25.11 -37.67
N ASP A 965 68.60 -25.93 -38.02
CA ASP A 965 68.57 -26.75 -39.24
C ASP A 965 68.37 -25.89 -40.51
N TYR A 966 67.96 -24.61 -40.38
CA TYR A 966 67.85 -23.64 -41.47
C TYR A 966 68.19 -22.22 -40.98
N GLY A 967 69.21 -21.59 -41.59
CA GLY A 967 69.64 -20.19 -41.34
C GLY A 967 70.65 -20.00 -40.19
N GLU A 968 71.48 -18.96 -40.26
CA GLU A 968 72.58 -18.67 -39.30
C GLU A 968 72.14 -18.01 -37.97
N SER A 969 70.90 -18.20 -37.50
CA SER A 969 70.40 -17.57 -36.26
C SER A 969 70.61 -18.46 -35.04
N THR A 970 70.92 -17.88 -33.87
CA THR A 970 71.23 -18.63 -32.63
C THR A 970 70.23 -18.41 -31.48
N HIS A 971 69.23 -17.53 -31.62
CA HIS A 971 68.28 -17.19 -30.54
C HIS A 971 66.82 -17.23 -31.03
N HIS A 972 66.03 -18.15 -30.47
CA HIS A 972 64.65 -18.42 -30.88
C HIS A 972 63.63 -18.07 -29.77
N ILE A 973 62.55 -17.39 -30.13
CA ILE A 973 61.40 -17.10 -29.28
C ILE A 973 60.26 -18.00 -29.73
N LYS A 974 59.90 -18.95 -28.87
CA LYS A 974 58.78 -19.85 -29.16
C LYS A 974 57.45 -19.13 -28.90
N MET A 975 56.70 -18.89 -29.96
CA MET A 975 55.32 -18.41 -29.92
C MET A 975 54.37 -19.61 -29.76
N THR A 976 53.55 -19.56 -28.73
CA THR A 976 52.55 -20.59 -28.41
C THR A 976 51.17 -19.95 -28.37
N SER A 977 50.13 -20.71 -28.68
CA SER A 977 48.78 -20.15 -28.69
C SER A 977 48.36 -19.69 -27.29
N VAL A 978 47.53 -18.65 -27.23
CA VAL A 978 47.15 -17.96 -25.99
C VAL A 978 46.39 -18.88 -25.02
N ASP A 979 45.56 -19.77 -25.56
CA ASP A 979 44.80 -20.80 -24.84
C ASP A 979 45.70 -21.79 -24.06
N MET A 980 46.89 -22.07 -24.57
CA MET A 980 47.89 -22.94 -23.91
C MET A 980 48.67 -22.23 -22.80
N ASN A 981 48.55 -20.90 -22.66
CA ASN A 981 49.38 -20.09 -21.74
C ASN A 981 48.58 -19.34 -20.67
N GLY A 982 47.37 -19.82 -20.35
CA GLY A 982 46.50 -19.24 -19.34
C GLY A 982 45.41 -18.31 -19.90
N GLY A 983 45.23 -18.28 -21.23
CA GLY A 983 44.05 -17.73 -21.90
C GLY A 983 42.87 -18.71 -21.91
N ASN A 984 41.85 -18.42 -22.72
CA ASN A 984 40.66 -19.28 -22.82
C ASN A 984 40.99 -20.63 -23.50
N THR A 985 40.95 -21.72 -22.73
CA THR A 985 41.29 -23.08 -23.19
C THR A 985 40.39 -23.61 -24.32
N ALA A 986 39.24 -23.00 -24.57
CA ALA A 986 38.31 -23.39 -25.62
C ALA A 986 38.54 -22.66 -26.95
N SER A 987 39.39 -21.62 -26.99
CA SER A 987 39.59 -20.81 -28.20
C SER A 987 40.98 -20.19 -28.29
N TYR A 988 41.76 -20.66 -29.26
CA TYR A 988 43.06 -20.10 -29.66
C TYR A 988 42.99 -18.67 -30.25
N ALA A 989 41.79 -18.18 -30.56
CA ALA A 989 41.56 -16.86 -31.16
C ALA A 989 40.97 -15.84 -30.16
N TYR A 990 40.72 -16.28 -28.92
CA TYR A 990 40.19 -15.45 -27.86
C TYR A 990 41.31 -14.72 -27.14
N VAL A 991 41.28 -13.39 -27.14
CA VAL A 991 42.32 -12.55 -26.53
C VAL A 991 41.78 -11.97 -25.22
N PRO A 992 42.32 -12.37 -24.06
CA PRO A 992 41.94 -11.78 -22.80
C PRO A 992 42.25 -10.29 -22.69
N ALA A 993 41.46 -9.57 -21.91
CA ALA A 993 41.63 -8.16 -21.63
C ALA A 993 43.06 -7.83 -21.19
N ASN A 994 43.57 -6.70 -21.67
CA ASN A 994 44.90 -6.14 -21.46
C ASN A 994 46.07 -7.02 -21.94
N THR A 995 45.79 -8.12 -22.67
CA THR A 995 46.84 -9.01 -23.17
C THR A 995 47.31 -8.55 -24.55
N GLY A 996 48.61 -8.22 -24.65
CA GLY A 996 49.26 -8.06 -25.96
C GLY A 996 49.45 -9.42 -26.64
N VAL A 997 49.04 -9.54 -27.89
CA VAL A 997 49.19 -10.79 -28.66
C VAL A 997 49.76 -10.52 -30.04
N LEU A 998 50.40 -11.54 -30.60
CA LEU A 998 50.61 -11.64 -32.03
C LEU A 998 49.38 -12.34 -32.63
N LEU A 999 48.80 -11.72 -33.65
CA LEU A 999 47.75 -12.33 -34.46
C LEU A 999 48.37 -12.96 -35.70
N LYS A 1000 48.04 -14.23 -35.97
CA LYS A 1000 48.44 -14.97 -37.16
C LYS A 1000 47.19 -15.31 -37.98
N VAL A 1001 47.19 -14.93 -39.25
CA VAL A 1001 46.18 -15.40 -40.21
C VAL A 1001 46.57 -16.83 -40.63
N LEU A 1002 45.78 -17.83 -40.30
CA LEU A 1002 46.15 -19.24 -40.47
C LEU A 1002 45.99 -19.70 -41.91
N ASP A 1003 44.89 -19.35 -42.55
CA ASP A 1003 44.46 -19.87 -43.86
C ASP A 1003 44.97 -19.08 -45.07
N LYS A 1004 45.43 -17.83 -44.88
CA LYS A 1004 45.88 -16.94 -45.98
C LYS A 1004 46.93 -15.92 -45.56
N VAL A 1005 47.20 -14.91 -46.41
CA VAL A 1005 48.26 -13.90 -46.24
C VAL A 1005 47.77 -12.55 -45.69
N ALA A 1006 46.46 -12.31 -45.55
CA ALA A 1006 45.89 -11.08 -45.00
C ALA A 1006 44.41 -11.31 -44.63
N THR A 1007 43.83 -10.49 -43.75
CA THR A 1007 42.38 -10.53 -43.45
C THR A 1007 41.55 -9.96 -44.61
N ASP A 1008 40.31 -10.42 -44.75
CA ASP A 1008 39.37 -9.87 -45.73
C ASP A 1008 39.02 -8.40 -45.46
N ALA A 1009 38.43 -7.74 -46.46
CA ALA A 1009 38.09 -6.32 -46.37
C ALA A 1009 36.99 -6.01 -45.34
N ASP A 1010 36.09 -6.97 -45.08
CA ASP A 1010 34.99 -6.85 -44.11
C ASP A 1010 35.29 -7.53 -42.77
N PHE A 1011 36.55 -7.88 -42.51
CA PHE A 1011 37.00 -8.53 -41.27
C PHE A 1011 36.57 -7.75 -40.03
N TYR A 1012 36.15 -8.49 -38.99
CA TYR A 1012 35.73 -7.93 -37.71
C TYR A 1012 36.11 -8.86 -36.57
N TYR A 1013 36.13 -8.33 -35.35
CA TYR A 1013 36.14 -9.10 -34.10
C TYR A 1013 34.96 -8.69 -33.23
N THR A 1014 34.72 -9.44 -32.16
CA THR A 1014 33.62 -9.19 -31.22
C THR A 1014 34.14 -8.99 -29.81
N ILE A 1015 33.32 -8.37 -28.95
CA ILE A 1015 33.51 -8.44 -27.49
C ILE A 1015 33.37 -9.90 -27.08
N GLY A 1016 34.30 -10.39 -26.26
CA GLY A 1016 34.34 -11.76 -25.78
C GLY A 1016 33.17 -12.08 -24.88
N GLU A 1017 32.59 -13.28 -25.05
CA GLU A 1017 31.43 -13.72 -24.28
C GLU A 1017 31.79 -14.12 -22.84
N GLU A 1018 33.03 -14.59 -22.62
CA GLU A 1018 33.54 -15.13 -21.34
C GLU A 1018 34.26 -14.13 -20.42
N ASP A 1019 33.95 -12.83 -20.57
CA ASP A 1019 34.57 -11.70 -19.85
C ASP A 1019 34.41 -11.68 -18.30
N ALA A 1020 33.69 -12.66 -17.74
CA ALA A 1020 33.55 -12.84 -16.29
C ALA A 1020 34.73 -13.63 -15.71
N GLN A 1021 35.45 -14.37 -16.55
CA GLN A 1021 36.65 -15.10 -16.14
C GLN A 1021 37.86 -14.17 -16.18
N THR A 1022 38.71 -14.28 -15.16
CA THR A 1022 40.02 -13.61 -15.18
C THR A 1022 41.06 -14.58 -15.74
N TYR A 1023 41.54 -14.31 -16.94
CA TYR A 1023 42.62 -15.06 -17.55
C TYR A 1023 43.97 -14.50 -17.14
N ASN A 1024 44.88 -15.37 -16.70
CA ASN A 1024 46.23 -15.00 -16.31
C ASN A 1024 47.20 -15.54 -17.36
N VAL A 1025 47.46 -14.76 -18.41
CA VAL A 1025 48.39 -15.15 -19.47
C VAL A 1025 49.82 -15.05 -18.95
N THR A 1026 50.45 -16.19 -18.69
CA THR A 1026 51.76 -16.25 -18.03
C THR A 1026 52.92 -15.94 -18.96
N ASN A 1027 54.00 -15.36 -18.41
CA ASN A 1027 55.29 -15.11 -19.08
C ASN A 1027 55.24 -14.28 -20.38
N ASN A 1028 54.15 -13.59 -20.69
CA ASN A 1028 53.97 -12.90 -21.97
C ASN A 1028 54.91 -11.69 -22.14
N ILE A 1029 55.81 -11.76 -23.12
CA ILE A 1029 56.74 -10.68 -23.50
C ILE A 1029 56.10 -9.60 -24.39
N MET A 1030 54.88 -9.82 -24.87
CA MET A 1030 54.12 -8.87 -25.68
C MET A 1030 53.46 -7.82 -24.77
N THR A 1031 53.84 -6.56 -24.96
CA THR A 1031 53.24 -5.42 -24.28
C THR A 1031 52.15 -4.81 -25.15
N GLY A 1032 50.91 -4.85 -24.68
CA GLY A 1032 49.75 -4.24 -25.34
C GLY A 1032 49.65 -2.73 -25.09
N VAL A 1033 49.10 -2.00 -26.07
CA VAL A 1033 48.76 -0.57 -25.97
C VAL A 1033 47.25 -0.42 -26.13
N THR A 1034 46.54 -0.23 -25.02
CA THR A 1034 45.06 -0.33 -24.97
C THR A 1034 44.33 0.98 -24.64
N ILE A 1035 44.95 1.90 -23.91
CA ILE A 1035 44.29 3.14 -23.42
C ILE A 1035 44.64 4.38 -24.24
N ASN A 1036 45.93 4.57 -24.49
CA ASN A 1036 46.49 5.75 -25.15
C ASN A 1036 47.57 5.36 -26.14
N PRO A 1037 47.77 6.13 -27.22
CA PRO A 1037 49.01 6.06 -27.97
C PRO A 1037 50.18 6.37 -27.02
N VAL A 1038 51.09 5.41 -26.83
CA VAL A 1038 52.26 5.58 -25.95
C VAL A 1038 53.52 5.75 -26.77
N GLU A 1039 54.47 6.53 -26.26
CA GLU A 1039 55.83 6.47 -26.78
C GLU A 1039 56.42 5.10 -26.45
N VAL A 1040 56.83 4.36 -27.47
CA VAL A 1040 57.50 3.07 -27.26
C VAL A 1040 58.96 3.37 -26.97
N ALA A 1041 59.31 3.33 -25.69
CA ALA A 1041 60.68 3.54 -25.21
C ALA A 1041 61.60 2.43 -25.73
N ALA A 1042 62.56 2.81 -26.57
CA ALA A 1042 63.53 1.91 -27.15
C ALA A 1042 64.90 2.59 -27.20
N SER A 1043 65.96 1.85 -26.89
CA SER A 1043 67.34 2.34 -26.96
C SER A 1043 68.27 1.27 -27.52
N ALA A 1044 69.53 1.62 -27.79
CA ALA A 1044 70.55 0.64 -28.17
C ALA A 1044 70.76 -0.44 -27.09
N THR A 1045 70.63 -0.10 -25.81
CA THR A 1045 70.81 -1.00 -24.66
C THR A 1045 69.53 -1.72 -24.22
N ALA A 1046 68.36 -1.20 -24.60
CA ALA A 1046 67.04 -1.79 -24.35
C ALA A 1046 66.17 -1.70 -25.62
N PRO A 1047 66.47 -2.52 -26.65
CA PRO A 1047 65.70 -2.53 -27.89
C PRO A 1047 64.31 -3.14 -27.67
N VAL A 1048 63.34 -2.69 -28.48
CA VAL A 1048 62.00 -3.29 -28.59
C VAL A 1048 61.82 -3.87 -29.98
N TYR A 1049 60.81 -4.72 -30.16
CA TYR A 1049 60.50 -5.29 -31.47
C TYR A 1049 59.05 -4.99 -31.83
N VAL A 1050 58.86 -4.34 -32.98
CA VAL A 1050 57.55 -3.93 -33.48
C VAL A 1050 57.25 -4.61 -34.81
N MET A 1051 55.98 -4.90 -35.08
CA MET A 1051 55.55 -5.52 -36.33
C MET A 1051 55.56 -4.49 -37.47
N GLN A 1052 56.34 -4.72 -38.53
CA GLN A 1052 56.41 -3.89 -39.73
C GLN A 1052 56.47 -4.74 -41.00
N GLY A 1053 55.44 -4.65 -41.84
CA GLY A 1053 55.37 -5.42 -43.10
C GLY A 1053 55.25 -6.93 -42.90
N GLY A 1054 54.58 -7.38 -41.82
CA GLY A 1054 54.36 -8.79 -41.53
C GLY A 1054 55.52 -9.52 -40.83
N VAL A 1055 56.59 -8.80 -40.48
CA VAL A 1055 57.71 -9.31 -39.68
C VAL A 1055 58.02 -8.37 -38.51
N PHE A 1056 58.56 -8.90 -37.42
CA PHE A 1056 59.08 -8.05 -36.34
C PHE A 1056 60.35 -7.34 -36.81
N ARG A 1057 60.58 -6.11 -36.33
CA ARG A 1057 61.82 -5.37 -36.56
C ARG A 1057 62.34 -4.81 -35.25
N LYS A 1058 63.65 -4.95 -35.04
CA LYS A 1058 64.35 -4.37 -33.89
C LYS A 1058 64.36 -2.85 -34.02
N VAL A 1059 63.91 -2.18 -32.97
CA VAL A 1059 63.94 -0.72 -32.86
C VAL A 1059 64.82 -0.35 -31.69
N THR A 1060 65.79 0.52 -31.95
CA THR A 1060 66.81 0.99 -30.98
C THR A 1060 66.71 2.48 -30.68
N SER A 1061 65.68 3.15 -31.21
CA SER A 1061 65.39 4.56 -30.96
C SER A 1061 63.92 4.70 -30.59
N PRO A 1062 63.54 5.63 -29.68
CA PRO A 1062 62.15 5.75 -29.25
C PRO A 1062 61.18 5.95 -30.43
N ILE A 1063 60.02 5.30 -30.39
CA ILE A 1063 58.94 5.52 -31.36
C ILE A 1063 57.96 6.51 -30.74
N PRO A 1064 57.82 7.74 -31.28
CA PRO A 1064 56.84 8.69 -30.79
C PRO A 1064 55.42 8.12 -30.82
N SER A 1065 54.59 8.51 -29.86
CA SER A 1065 53.19 8.06 -29.76
C SER A 1065 52.36 8.32 -31.02
N SER A 1066 52.69 9.34 -31.80
CA SER A 1066 52.07 9.64 -33.09
C SER A 1066 52.34 8.59 -34.18
N LYS A 1067 53.32 7.71 -33.98
CA LYS A 1067 53.76 6.69 -34.94
C LYS A 1067 53.48 5.25 -34.50
N PHE A 1068 53.04 5.02 -33.26
CA PHE A 1068 52.63 3.70 -32.77
C PHE A 1068 51.15 3.74 -32.36
N PRO A 1069 50.24 3.14 -33.15
CA PRO A 1069 48.81 3.24 -32.87
C PRO A 1069 48.42 2.40 -31.66
N ILE A 1070 47.30 2.77 -31.05
CA ILE A 1070 46.59 1.95 -30.05
C ILE A 1070 46.07 0.65 -30.67
N HIS A 1071 45.60 -0.25 -29.81
CA HIS A 1071 45.06 -1.56 -30.16
C HIS A 1071 46.09 -2.42 -30.91
N ARG A 1072 47.36 -2.23 -30.56
CA ARG A 1072 48.54 -2.97 -31.04
C ARG A 1072 49.41 -3.40 -29.87
N ALA A 1073 50.38 -4.27 -30.15
CA ALA A 1073 51.34 -4.74 -29.17
C ALA A 1073 52.76 -4.74 -29.74
N TYR A 1074 53.76 -4.65 -28.86
CA TYR A 1074 55.18 -4.76 -29.21
C TYR A 1074 55.88 -5.71 -28.25
N VAL A 1075 57.05 -6.23 -28.63
CA VAL A 1075 57.81 -7.17 -27.80
C VAL A 1075 58.89 -6.42 -27.03
N LYS A 1076 59.03 -6.75 -25.75
CA LYS A 1076 60.18 -6.36 -24.92
C LYS A 1076 60.95 -7.59 -24.48
N LEU A 1077 62.23 -7.66 -24.84
CA LEU A 1077 63.12 -8.77 -24.47
C LEU A 1077 64.09 -8.34 -23.38
N SER A 1078 64.63 -9.33 -22.65
CA SER A 1078 65.81 -9.14 -21.81
C SER A 1078 67.04 -8.76 -22.66
N SER A 1079 68.11 -8.30 -22.01
CA SER A 1079 69.35 -7.89 -22.70
C SER A 1079 69.90 -9.03 -23.57
N LEU A 1080 69.88 -8.83 -24.88
CA LEU A 1080 70.44 -9.75 -25.87
C LEU A 1080 71.92 -9.45 -26.15
N PRO A 1081 72.76 -10.45 -26.46
CA PRO A 1081 74.14 -10.24 -26.90
C PRO A 1081 74.22 -9.29 -28.11
N ALA A 1082 75.30 -8.49 -28.20
CA ALA A 1082 75.55 -7.65 -29.37
C ALA A 1082 75.57 -8.52 -30.64
N ASN A 1083 74.77 -8.14 -31.65
CA ASN A 1083 74.56 -8.86 -32.92
C ASN A 1083 73.69 -10.14 -32.86
N ALA A 1084 72.98 -10.42 -31.76
CA ALA A 1084 72.05 -11.55 -31.70
C ALA A 1084 70.93 -11.43 -32.76
N LYS A 1085 70.81 -12.43 -33.64
CA LYS A 1085 69.66 -12.62 -34.54
C LYS A 1085 68.55 -13.33 -33.76
N VAL A 1086 67.34 -12.79 -33.82
CA VAL A 1086 66.16 -13.29 -33.10
C VAL A 1086 65.11 -13.75 -34.09
N VAL A 1087 64.59 -14.96 -33.87
CA VAL A 1087 63.55 -15.56 -34.71
C VAL A 1087 62.34 -15.89 -33.84
N PHE A 1088 61.13 -15.66 -34.36
CA PHE A 1088 59.88 -16.05 -33.70
C PHE A 1088 59.36 -17.32 -34.37
N ASP A 1089 59.42 -18.42 -33.62
CA ASP A 1089 59.04 -19.77 -34.07
C ASP A 1089 57.64 -20.13 -33.62
N PHE A 1090 56.95 -20.90 -34.45
CA PHE A 1090 55.65 -21.47 -34.14
C PHE A 1090 55.74 -23.00 -34.16
N GLU A 1091 54.85 -23.68 -33.43
CA GLU A 1091 54.85 -25.14 -33.34
C GLU A 1091 54.54 -25.85 -34.67
N ASP A 1092 54.05 -25.14 -35.69
CA ASP A 1092 53.66 -25.67 -37.00
C ASP A 1092 54.77 -25.62 -38.07
N SER A 1093 56.05 -25.49 -37.69
CA SER A 1093 57.24 -25.41 -38.58
C SER A 1093 57.38 -24.10 -39.38
N ASN A 1094 56.38 -23.20 -39.35
CA ASN A 1094 56.43 -21.93 -40.06
C ASN A 1094 57.18 -20.89 -39.24
N ILE A 1095 58.29 -20.39 -39.77
CA ILE A 1095 59.15 -19.42 -39.08
C ILE A 1095 58.82 -18.00 -39.56
N THR A 1096 58.69 -17.05 -38.62
CA THR A 1096 58.80 -15.62 -38.94
C THR A 1096 60.18 -15.12 -38.55
N GLY A 1097 61.09 -15.17 -39.52
CA GLY A 1097 62.48 -14.75 -39.31
C GLY A 1097 62.66 -13.25 -39.50
N ILE A 1098 63.40 -12.62 -38.59
CA ILE A 1098 64.15 -11.39 -38.89
C ILE A 1098 65.49 -11.84 -39.45
N GLU A 1099 65.62 -12.00 -40.76
CA GLU A 1099 66.90 -12.47 -41.34
C GLU A 1099 68.02 -11.40 -41.31
N SER A 1100 67.67 -10.12 -41.11
CA SER A 1100 68.67 -9.04 -40.97
C SER A 1100 68.24 -7.92 -40.04
N ILE A 1101 68.99 -7.72 -38.95
CA ILE A 1101 68.99 -6.48 -38.17
C ILE A 1101 69.85 -5.49 -38.96
N THR A 1102 69.23 -4.54 -39.65
CA THR A 1102 69.94 -3.34 -40.12
C THR A 1102 69.40 -2.13 -39.37
N THR A 1103 70.28 -1.43 -38.67
CA THR A 1103 70.02 -0.07 -38.17
C THR A 1103 69.73 0.83 -39.37
N SER A 1104 68.57 1.49 -39.35
CA SER A 1104 68.20 2.68 -40.15
C SER A 1104 68.51 2.68 -41.66
N ASP A 1105 67.45 2.81 -42.46
CA ASP A 1105 67.41 3.44 -43.80
C ASP A 1105 68.76 3.71 -44.51
N ASP A 1106 69.23 2.76 -45.31
CA ASP A 1106 70.23 3.05 -46.33
C ASP A 1106 69.56 3.18 -47.70
N ALA A 1107 69.49 4.41 -48.19
CA ALA A 1107 68.94 4.85 -49.46
C ALA A 1107 69.72 4.37 -50.71
N ASN A 1108 70.46 3.26 -50.65
CA ASN A 1108 71.25 2.72 -51.76
C ASN A 1108 70.84 1.28 -52.10
N ASN A 1109 69.63 1.12 -52.63
CA ASN A 1109 69.14 -0.16 -53.13
C ASN A 1109 69.75 -0.47 -54.51
N ASN A 1110 70.95 -1.06 -54.51
CA ASN A 1110 71.67 -1.48 -55.72
C ASN A 1110 71.59 -3.01 -55.97
N ALA A 1111 70.55 -3.68 -55.45
CA ALA A 1111 70.38 -5.13 -55.59
C ALA A 1111 69.78 -5.53 -56.95
N TYR A 1112 70.23 -6.65 -57.51
CA TYR A 1112 69.62 -7.32 -58.66
C TYR A 1112 68.76 -8.49 -58.17
N TYR A 1113 67.68 -8.80 -58.87
CA TYR A 1113 66.81 -9.93 -58.56
C TYR A 1113 66.61 -10.79 -59.81
N ASN A 1114 66.67 -12.12 -59.70
CA ASN A 1114 66.26 -12.98 -60.82
C ASN A 1114 64.73 -12.93 -60.99
N LEU A 1115 64.20 -13.54 -62.05
CA LEU A 1115 62.76 -13.53 -62.34
C LEU A 1115 61.91 -14.28 -61.30
N ASN A 1116 62.53 -15.03 -60.40
CA ASN A 1116 61.88 -15.69 -59.26
C ASN A 1116 61.94 -14.83 -57.98
N GLY A 1117 62.38 -13.57 -58.08
CA GLY A 1117 62.42 -12.63 -56.95
C GLY A 1117 63.57 -12.85 -55.97
N GLN A 1118 64.53 -13.72 -56.29
CA GLN A 1118 65.69 -13.97 -55.44
C GLN A 1118 66.77 -12.92 -55.68
N ARG A 1119 67.33 -12.36 -54.60
CA ARG A 1119 68.41 -11.38 -54.67
C ARG A 1119 69.69 -12.04 -55.20
N ILE A 1120 70.31 -11.42 -56.20
CA ILE A 1120 71.54 -11.86 -56.85
C ILE A 1120 72.62 -10.81 -56.63
N ASN A 1121 73.70 -11.21 -55.94
CA ASN A 1121 74.78 -10.28 -55.55
C ASN A 1121 75.83 -10.07 -56.67
N LYS A 1122 75.96 -11.00 -57.62
CA LYS A 1122 76.83 -10.90 -58.80
C LYS A 1122 76.09 -11.44 -60.03
N PRO A 1123 75.26 -10.62 -60.69
CA PRO A 1123 74.46 -11.09 -61.81
C PRO A 1123 75.37 -11.43 -63.00
N GLN A 1124 75.28 -12.68 -63.47
CA GLN A 1124 75.96 -13.16 -64.69
C GLN A 1124 75.02 -13.04 -65.90
N GLN A 1125 75.41 -13.51 -67.08
CA GLN A 1125 74.58 -13.42 -68.29
C GLN A 1125 73.15 -13.94 -68.06
N GLY A 1126 72.15 -13.08 -68.23
CA GLY A 1126 70.76 -13.39 -67.88
C GLY A 1126 69.86 -12.16 -67.69
N VAL A 1127 68.60 -12.43 -67.35
CA VAL A 1127 67.56 -11.41 -67.15
C VAL A 1127 67.31 -11.21 -65.66
N TYR A 1128 67.37 -9.95 -65.20
CA TYR A 1128 67.17 -9.57 -63.81
C TYR A 1128 66.25 -8.36 -63.68
N ILE A 1129 65.71 -8.14 -62.48
CA ILE A 1129 65.03 -6.90 -62.07
C ILE A 1129 66.01 -6.11 -61.21
N HIS A 1130 66.29 -4.86 -61.59
CA HIS A 1130 67.12 -3.94 -60.81
C HIS A 1130 66.45 -2.57 -60.81
N LYS A 1131 66.21 -2.01 -59.61
CA LYS A 1131 65.46 -0.76 -59.41
C LYS A 1131 64.11 -0.74 -60.14
N GLY A 1132 63.40 -1.88 -60.13
CA GLY A 1132 62.08 -2.04 -60.75
C GLY A 1132 62.09 -2.14 -62.28
N LYS A 1133 63.26 -2.17 -62.93
CA LYS A 1133 63.38 -2.34 -64.39
C LYS A 1133 63.97 -3.70 -64.72
N LYS A 1134 63.48 -4.30 -65.81
CA LYS A 1134 64.09 -5.49 -66.40
C LYS A 1134 65.42 -5.11 -67.04
N ILE A 1135 66.52 -5.67 -66.54
CA ILE A 1135 67.88 -5.51 -67.04
C ILE A 1135 68.33 -6.85 -67.62
N ILE A 1136 68.90 -6.82 -68.83
CA ILE A 1136 69.52 -8.00 -69.45
C ILE A 1136 71.03 -7.78 -69.39
N ILE A 1137 71.73 -8.66 -68.68
CA ILE A 1137 73.19 -8.70 -68.69
C ILE A 1137 73.58 -9.69 -69.79
N ARG A 1138 74.31 -9.21 -70.79
CA ARG A 1138 74.77 -10.00 -71.94
C ARG A 1138 76.15 -10.56 -71.72
#